data_AF-A0A2H6K6E6-F1
#
_entry.id   AF-A0A2H6K6E6-F1
#
_cell.length_a   1.000
_cell.length_b   1.000
_cell.length_c   1.000
_cell.angle_alpha   90.00
_cell.angle_beta   90.00
_cell.angle_gamma   90.00
#
_symmetry.space_group_name_H-M   'P 1'
#
loop_
_entity.id
_entity.type
_entity.pdbx_description
1 polymer ?
#
loop_
_entity_poly.entity_id
_entity_poly.type
_entity_poly.pdbx_seq_one_letter_code
_entity_poly.pdbx_strand_id
1 'polypeptide(L)'
;MHGIRREDVYKTPDEERAFAEKLEKGFKLLDSFVANVRESDSTVTSSSGLLGDTEEADRMFSLSTAIIEFMPEFYPSWHYRKNYLLQPRLGEERLRSLLSDELLFSESVLKTSPKCYAVWQQRLWVLTLMFNMRFDDVGDVLRKELSLCMMLFRLDGRNFHGWGHVNYVRHYLKLLESDDSSVQPVPVDKLCYAEFSKLIEKNFSNYSAWFHRGMLSETCGCISDDLDNLTPAIYTDPNDQCLWHHFDWLLYRRNALRYYLVRCHYFEESNSFVFFFNECVSLSTTDSFITVTSPDGNHSKLDGFWSPVSSSPRKNRLSTISVPEYAWRFTLKAPLSVNESTCISPSLMIETDERIVDSFYAHLRHMPKCHRASDIRDVQNPPPCLLCLRYKLHLSESVELPIDLDSLEFMRSNMVSCRGWEDLSGVLRAPVFLPGSSRIVSLGKDITPAILEQQLEMIDTLLGMGTESKYLHLARHKIRRHLGQPSDADECYKHVMRIDGIRARLHSDMLLLDKVQSALDASAAAGSTSANLSGMGLRRLPYRALSPHMTLESLDLSNNSLCDGSLLDIGLGLLLRLHTISLSGNGFKRLSSTLEALRNLTRLKREIDISDTPLASFLLEDSDKHGATAGVSHKCPILDGFEIHFEDPGSATSHNAQSSGRSAGSVTAVLRRAYGRPY
;
A
#
# COMPACT_ATOMS: atom_id res chain seq x y z
N MET A 1 -28.37 14.33 -2.39
CA MET A 1 -28.08 13.54 -1.18
C MET A 1 -28.25 12.06 -1.51
N HIS A 2 -27.20 11.24 -1.41
CA HIS A 2 -27.36 9.79 -1.51
C HIS A 2 -28.08 9.25 -0.26
N GLY A 3 -29.12 8.43 -0.46
CA GLY A 3 -29.74 7.64 0.60
C GLY A 3 -31.02 8.19 1.23
N ILE A 4 -31.52 9.35 0.80
CA ILE A 4 -32.83 9.86 1.24
C ILE A 4 -33.86 9.47 0.19
N ARG A 5 -34.89 8.69 0.55
CA ARG A 5 -35.98 8.36 -0.38
C ARG A 5 -36.82 9.61 -0.60
N ARG A 6 -37.49 9.72 -1.76
CA ARG A 6 -38.30 10.90 -2.08
C ARG A 6 -39.40 11.13 -1.04
N GLU A 7 -39.93 10.06 -0.47
CA GLU A 7 -40.88 10.07 0.66
C GLU A 7 -40.31 10.59 2.00
N ASP A 8 -38.99 10.67 2.16
CA ASP A 8 -38.32 11.13 3.38
C ASP A 8 -38.03 12.65 3.34
N VAL A 9 -38.26 13.31 2.21
CA VAL A 9 -37.88 14.72 1.98
C VAL A 9 -38.91 15.71 2.55
N TYR A 10 -40.20 15.35 2.51
CA TYR A 10 -41.30 16.16 3.05
C TYR A 10 -42.37 15.24 3.63
N LYS A 11 -42.82 15.54 4.84
CA LYS A 11 -43.82 14.77 5.59
C LYS A 11 -45.22 15.37 5.49
N THR A 12 -45.33 16.62 5.01
CA THR A 12 -46.60 17.34 4.87
C THR A 12 -46.72 18.07 3.51
N PRO A 13 -47.96 18.31 3.03
CA PRO A 13 -48.19 19.10 1.80
C PRO A 13 -47.69 20.56 1.89
N ASP A 14 -47.65 21.14 3.08
CA ASP A 14 -47.15 22.51 3.27
C ASP A 14 -45.61 22.55 3.22
N GLU A 15 -44.92 21.53 3.72
CA GLU A 15 -43.47 21.36 3.52
C GLU A 15 -43.13 21.17 2.04
N GLU A 16 -43.93 20.42 1.30
CA GLU A 16 -43.76 20.22 -0.15
C GLU A 16 -43.94 21.54 -0.91
N ARG A 17 -44.98 22.33 -0.57
CA ARG A 17 -45.22 23.65 -1.19
C ARG A 17 -44.10 24.65 -0.86
N ALA A 18 -43.67 24.72 0.40
CA ALA A 18 -42.57 25.58 0.82
C ALA A 18 -41.24 25.20 0.13
N PHE A 19 -41.00 23.90 -0.07
CA PHE A 19 -39.85 23.40 -0.82
C PHE A 19 -39.92 23.78 -2.30
N ALA A 20 -41.09 23.65 -2.93
CA ALA A 20 -41.31 24.06 -4.32
C ALA A 20 -41.10 25.58 -4.52
N GLU A 21 -41.63 26.41 -3.62
CA GLU A 21 -41.42 27.86 -3.65
C GLU A 21 -39.93 28.24 -3.44
N LYS A 22 -39.25 27.52 -2.53
CA LYS A 22 -37.81 27.70 -2.32
C LYS A 22 -37.01 27.34 -3.58
N LEU A 23 -37.36 26.24 -4.25
CA LEU A 23 -36.76 25.83 -5.52
C LEU A 23 -36.99 26.87 -6.61
N GLU A 24 -38.21 27.36 -6.77
CA GLU A 24 -38.55 28.37 -7.79
C GLU A 24 -37.75 29.66 -7.59
N LYS A 25 -37.66 30.15 -6.34
CA LYS A 25 -36.83 31.31 -6.00
C LYS A 25 -35.35 31.06 -6.30
N GLY A 26 -34.84 29.89 -5.96
CA GLY A 26 -33.46 29.52 -6.23
C GLY A 26 -33.11 29.40 -7.71
N PHE A 27 -34.01 28.85 -8.53
CA PHE A 27 -33.83 28.80 -9.98
C PHE A 27 -33.88 30.20 -10.61
N LYS A 28 -34.77 31.09 -10.15
CA LYS A 28 -34.78 32.50 -10.58
C LYS A 28 -33.46 33.22 -10.25
N LEU A 29 -32.87 32.95 -9.09
CA LEU A 29 -31.55 33.48 -8.72
C LEU A 29 -30.45 32.92 -9.63
N LEU A 30 -30.50 31.63 -9.94
CA LEU A 30 -29.55 30.99 -10.85
C LEU A 30 -29.65 31.56 -12.27
N ASP A 31 -30.86 31.74 -12.78
CA ASP A 31 -31.11 32.34 -14.10
C ASP A 31 -30.59 33.78 -14.16
N SER A 32 -30.83 34.57 -13.11
CA SER A 32 -30.28 35.93 -12.99
C SER A 32 -28.75 35.93 -12.99
N PHE A 33 -28.13 34.99 -12.28
CA PHE A 33 -26.68 34.87 -12.25
C PHE A 33 -26.12 34.47 -13.62
N VAL A 34 -26.70 33.47 -14.28
CA VAL A 34 -26.27 33.04 -15.62
C VAL A 34 -26.46 34.16 -16.64
N ALA A 35 -27.53 34.95 -16.55
CA ALA A 35 -27.76 36.10 -17.40
C ALA A 35 -26.65 37.15 -17.23
N ASN A 36 -26.32 37.53 -15.99
CA ASN A 36 -25.24 38.48 -15.70
C ASN A 36 -23.89 37.97 -16.22
N VAL A 37 -23.57 36.68 -16.05
CA VAL A 37 -22.35 36.08 -16.59
C VAL A 37 -22.29 36.23 -18.12
N ARG A 38 -23.38 35.94 -18.83
CA ARG A 38 -23.43 36.04 -20.29
C ARG A 38 -23.32 37.48 -20.79
N GLU A 39 -23.91 38.43 -20.08
CA GLU A 39 -23.79 39.87 -20.38
C GLU A 39 -22.34 40.34 -20.19
N SER A 40 -21.67 39.89 -19.12
CA SER A 40 -20.27 40.20 -18.85
C SER A 40 -19.29 39.64 -19.90
N ASP A 41 -19.54 38.43 -20.44
CA ASP A 41 -18.71 37.84 -21.51
C ASP A 41 -18.88 38.57 -22.86
N SER A 42 -20.03 39.23 -23.08
CA SER A 42 -20.34 39.93 -24.33
C SER A 42 -19.71 41.33 -24.45
N THR A 43 -19.19 41.88 -23.34
CA THR A 43 -18.69 43.27 -23.24
C THR A 43 -17.17 43.39 -23.11
N VAL A 44 -16.42 42.28 -23.12
CA VAL A 44 -14.95 42.30 -22.95
C VAL A 44 -14.22 42.72 -24.22
N THR A 45 -13.97 44.03 -24.38
CA THR A 45 -12.80 44.55 -25.09
C THR A 45 -11.60 44.60 -24.15
N SER A 46 -10.51 43.92 -24.52
CA SER A 46 -9.22 43.82 -23.80
C SER A 46 -8.77 45.11 -23.10
N SER A 47 -8.56 45.07 -21.77
CA SER A 47 -7.33 45.58 -21.09
C SER A 47 -7.43 45.75 -19.55
N SER A 48 -8.53 45.44 -18.88
CA SER A 48 -8.61 45.39 -17.40
C SER A 48 -9.11 44.02 -16.93
N GLY A 49 -8.65 43.55 -15.76
CA GLY A 49 -8.86 42.17 -15.27
C GLY A 49 -10.32 41.69 -15.24
N LEU A 50 -10.50 40.39 -15.03
CA LEU A 50 -11.71 39.55 -15.22
C LEU A 50 -13.09 40.06 -14.71
N LEU A 51 -13.16 41.22 -14.07
CA LEU A 51 -14.36 41.92 -13.60
C LEU A 51 -14.14 43.43 -13.82
N GLY A 52 -14.54 43.93 -15.00
CA GLY A 52 -14.20 45.29 -15.46
C GLY A 52 -14.95 46.44 -14.77
N ASP A 53 -16.19 46.21 -14.32
CA ASP A 53 -16.99 47.17 -13.54
C ASP A 53 -17.02 46.80 -12.04
N THR A 54 -16.72 47.77 -11.19
CA THR A 54 -16.72 47.60 -9.72
C THR A 54 -18.11 47.37 -9.15
N GLU A 55 -19.15 48.04 -9.67
CA GLU A 55 -20.52 47.85 -9.17
C GLU A 55 -21.08 46.48 -9.56
N GLU A 56 -20.77 46.02 -10.77
CA GLU A 56 -21.08 44.67 -11.21
C GLU A 56 -20.38 43.60 -10.36
N ALA A 57 -19.10 43.79 -10.05
CA ALA A 57 -18.35 42.89 -9.18
C ALA A 57 -18.97 42.75 -7.78
N ASP A 58 -19.35 43.88 -7.15
CA ASP A 58 -19.99 43.91 -5.83
C ASP A 58 -21.38 43.23 -5.87
N ARG A 59 -22.14 43.45 -6.96
CA ARG A 59 -23.44 42.78 -7.20
C ARG A 59 -23.28 41.27 -7.38
N MET A 60 -22.31 40.83 -8.19
CA MET A 60 -22.05 39.40 -8.42
C MET A 60 -21.53 38.69 -7.18
N PHE A 61 -20.74 39.36 -6.35
CA PHE A 61 -20.35 38.85 -5.05
C PHE A 61 -21.56 38.65 -4.13
N SER A 62 -22.47 39.62 -4.08
CA SER A 62 -23.71 39.52 -3.30
C SER A 62 -24.64 38.40 -3.81
N LEU A 63 -24.81 38.29 -5.13
CA LEU A 63 -25.63 37.25 -5.75
C LEU A 63 -25.06 35.85 -5.52
N SER A 64 -23.73 35.72 -5.54
CA SER A 64 -23.07 34.44 -5.23
C SER A 64 -23.38 33.95 -3.81
N THR A 65 -23.49 34.85 -2.83
CA THR A 65 -23.89 34.50 -1.45
C THR A 65 -25.27 33.85 -1.45
N ALA A 66 -26.26 34.49 -2.10
CA ALA A 66 -27.63 33.98 -2.16
C ALA A 66 -27.73 32.62 -2.86
N ILE A 67 -26.93 32.41 -3.93
CA ILE A 67 -26.89 31.12 -4.62
C ILE A 67 -26.28 30.05 -3.73
N ILE A 68 -25.20 30.34 -3.00
CA ILE A 68 -24.55 29.35 -2.15
C ILE A 68 -25.45 28.95 -0.97
N GLU A 69 -26.19 29.89 -0.39
CA GLU A 69 -27.19 29.58 0.66
C GLU A 69 -28.29 28.64 0.15
N PHE A 70 -28.62 28.72 -1.14
CA PHE A 70 -29.60 27.87 -1.79
C PHE A 70 -29.02 26.52 -2.29
N MET A 71 -27.87 26.57 -2.98
CA MET A 71 -27.23 25.47 -3.70
C MET A 71 -25.69 25.59 -3.56
N PRO A 72 -25.13 25.18 -2.41
CA PRO A 72 -23.71 25.33 -2.13
C PRO A 72 -22.83 24.47 -3.05
N GLU A 73 -23.37 23.48 -3.75
CA GLU A 73 -22.64 22.67 -4.74
C GLU A 73 -22.36 23.44 -6.05
N PHE A 74 -22.95 24.62 -6.26
CA PHE A 74 -22.78 25.37 -7.48
C PHE A 74 -21.40 26.05 -7.56
N TYR A 75 -20.43 25.32 -8.11
CA TYR A 75 -19.04 25.75 -8.26
C TYR A 75 -18.82 27.14 -8.88
N PRO A 76 -19.58 27.59 -9.91
CA PRO A 76 -19.37 28.91 -10.48
C PRO A 76 -19.50 30.04 -9.46
N SER A 77 -20.47 29.99 -8.53
CA SER A 77 -20.61 31.01 -7.50
C SER A 77 -19.37 31.12 -6.62
N TRP A 78 -18.77 30.01 -6.22
CA TRP A 78 -17.51 30.02 -5.47
C TRP A 78 -16.34 30.56 -6.29
N HIS A 79 -16.29 30.26 -7.59
CA HIS A 79 -15.25 30.79 -8.48
C HIS A 79 -15.32 32.32 -8.59
N TYR A 80 -16.52 32.88 -8.78
CA TYR A 80 -16.71 34.34 -8.81
C TYR A 80 -16.30 35.00 -7.49
N ARG A 81 -16.61 34.39 -6.35
CA ARG A 81 -16.14 34.88 -5.04
C ARG A 81 -14.63 34.94 -4.93
N LYS A 82 -13.92 33.89 -5.38
CA LYS A 82 -12.45 33.90 -5.40
C LYS A 82 -11.91 35.03 -6.26
N ASN A 83 -12.46 35.23 -7.46
CA ASN A 83 -12.04 36.31 -8.35
C ASN A 83 -12.28 37.70 -7.75
N TYR A 84 -13.42 37.88 -7.07
CA TYR A 84 -13.72 39.12 -6.34
C TYR A 84 -12.70 39.40 -5.23
N LEU A 85 -12.40 38.39 -4.40
CA LEU A 85 -11.44 38.51 -3.29
C LEU A 85 -10.00 38.77 -3.76
N LEU A 86 -9.66 38.41 -5.01
CA LEU A 86 -8.35 38.66 -5.60
C LEU A 86 -8.23 40.02 -6.30
N GLN A 87 -9.25 40.87 -6.24
CA GLN A 87 -9.19 42.19 -6.88
C GLN A 87 -8.18 43.12 -6.18
N PRO A 88 -7.22 43.72 -6.91
CA PRO A 88 -6.21 44.60 -6.32
C PRO A 88 -6.77 45.81 -5.57
N ARG A 89 -7.98 46.26 -5.92
CA ARG A 89 -8.63 47.44 -5.32
C ARG A 89 -8.99 47.29 -3.85
N LEU A 90 -9.11 46.06 -3.34
CA LEU A 90 -9.58 45.82 -1.97
C LEU A 90 -8.57 46.35 -0.95
N GLY A 91 -7.27 46.27 -1.24
CA GLY A 91 -6.22 46.52 -0.24
C GLY A 91 -6.18 45.42 0.83
N GLU A 92 -5.08 45.38 1.59
CA GLU A 92 -4.82 44.25 2.51
C GLU A 92 -5.81 44.17 3.68
N GLU A 93 -6.10 45.30 4.33
CA GLU A 93 -6.97 45.34 5.51
C GLU A 93 -8.41 44.90 5.18
N ARG A 94 -8.97 45.41 4.08
CA ARG A 94 -10.31 45.01 3.63
C ARG A 94 -10.34 43.55 3.22
N LEU A 95 -9.32 43.08 2.50
CA LEU A 95 -9.21 41.68 2.13
C LEU A 95 -9.16 40.77 3.37
N ARG A 96 -8.38 41.14 4.39
CA ARG A 96 -8.31 40.42 5.67
C ARG A 96 -9.68 40.32 6.35
N SER A 97 -10.44 41.42 6.38
CA SER A 97 -11.82 41.41 6.87
C SER A 97 -12.71 40.46 6.06
N LEU A 98 -12.68 40.56 4.73
CA LEU A 98 -13.54 39.75 3.85
C LEU A 98 -13.22 38.25 3.92
N LEU A 99 -11.95 37.87 4.05
CA LEU A 99 -11.56 36.47 4.24
C LEU A 99 -12.04 35.92 5.58
N SER A 100 -12.04 36.75 6.63
CA SER A 100 -12.60 36.37 7.93
C SER A 100 -14.12 36.18 7.85
N ASP A 101 -14.81 37.09 7.16
CA ASP A 101 -16.25 36.97 6.89
C ASP A 101 -16.57 35.72 6.05
N GLU A 102 -15.70 35.37 5.09
CA GLU A 102 -15.84 34.17 4.26
C GLU A 102 -15.73 32.88 5.07
N LEU A 103 -14.87 32.83 6.09
CA LEU A 103 -14.80 31.69 7.02
C LEU A 103 -16.07 31.58 7.87
N LEU A 104 -16.65 32.69 8.32
CA LEU A 104 -17.93 32.69 9.05
C LEU A 104 -19.10 32.25 8.16
N PHE A 105 -19.15 32.76 6.92
CA PHE A 105 -20.15 32.39 5.94
C PHE A 105 -20.08 30.90 5.59
N SER A 106 -18.90 30.40 5.24
CA SER A 106 -18.76 28.98 4.92
C SER A 106 -19.02 28.06 6.12
N GLU A 107 -18.78 28.51 7.35
CA GLU A 107 -19.19 27.77 8.56
C GLU A 107 -20.72 27.68 8.65
N SER A 108 -21.45 28.76 8.35
CA SER A 108 -22.91 28.74 8.36
C SER A 108 -23.45 27.74 7.33
N VAL A 109 -22.83 27.65 6.15
CA VAL A 109 -23.17 26.68 5.11
C VAL A 109 -22.83 25.25 5.55
N LEU A 110 -21.73 25.02 6.27
CA LEU A 110 -21.40 23.69 6.81
C LEU A 110 -22.44 23.17 7.80
N LYS A 111 -23.15 24.05 8.52
CA LYS A 111 -24.22 23.64 9.45
C LYS A 111 -25.37 22.95 8.73
N THR A 112 -25.66 23.34 7.48
CA THR A 112 -26.73 22.74 6.66
C THR A 112 -26.20 21.69 5.69
N SER A 113 -24.98 21.88 5.16
CA SER A 113 -24.39 21.06 4.10
C SER A 113 -22.97 20.59 4.44
N PRO A 114 -22.77 19.81 5.52
CA PRO A 114 -21.45 19.47 6.06
C PRO A 114 -20.60 18.55 5.16
N LYS A 115 -21.18 17.99 4.09
CA LYS A 115 -20.54 17.09 3.13
C LYS A 115 -20.37 17.73 1.74
N CYS A 116 -20.56 19.04 1.63
CA CYS A 116 -20.39 19.75 0.37
C CYS A 116 -18.90 19.97 0.05
N TYR A 117 -18.40 19.36 -1.03
CA TYR A 117 -17.01 19.52 -1.48
C TYR A 117 -16.63 20.98 -1.73
N ALA A 118 -17.51 21.76 -2.37
CA ALA A 118 -17.22 23.14 -2.75
C ALA A 118 -16.96 24.03 -1.52
N VAL A 119 -17.72 23.82 -0.43
CA VAL A 119 -17.54 24.55 0.83
C VAL A 119 -16.19 24.24 1.46
N TRP A 120 -15.84 22.95 1.61
CA TRP A 120 -14.54 22.53 2.16
C TRP A 120 -13.36 23.03 1.31
N GLN A 121 -13.51 23.04 -0.02
CA GLN A 121 -12.51 23.58 -0.93
C GLN A 121 -12.37 25.10 -0.81
N GLN A 122 -13.48 25.83 -0.64
CA GLN A 122 -13.43 27.27 -0.40
C GLN A 122 -12.70 27.60 0.90
N ARG A 123 -13.06 26.92 2.00
CA ARG A 123 -12.39 27.10 3.30
C ARG A 123 -10.89 26.88 3.19
N LEU A 124 -10.48 25.77 2.57
CA LEU A 124 -9.07 25.49 2.31
C LEU A 124 -8.41 26.63 1.52
N TRP A 125 -9.04 27.09 0.43
CA TRP A 125 -8.51 28.18 -0.38
C TRP A 125 -8.32 29.48 0.42
N VAL A 126 -9.29 29.84 1.28
CA VAL A 126 -9.19 31.02 2.16
C VAL A 126 -8.00 30.88 3.11
N LEU A 127 -7.89 29.76 3.82
CA LEU A 127 -6.79 29.50 4.75
C LEU A 127 -5.43 29.51 4.06
N THR A 128 -5.32 28.88 2.88
CA THR A 128 -4.10 28.91 2.06
C THR A 128 -3.73 30.34 1.65
N LEU A 129 -4.71 31.17 1.27
CA LEU A 129 -4.46 32.56 0.90
C LEU A 129 -3.94 33.37 2.09
N MET A 130 -4.61 33.28 3.25
CA MET A 130 -4.18 33.95 4.49
C MET A 130 -2.77 33.54 4.91
N PHE A 131 -2.46 32.23 4.82
CA PHE A 131 -1.14 31.69 5.10
C PHE A 131 -0.07 32.27 4.16
N ASN A 132 -0.33 32.24 2.85
CA ASN A 132 0.61 32.74 1.85
C ASN A 132 0.83 34.26 1.95
N MET A 133 -0.20 35.00 2.36
CA MET A 133 -0.12 36.44 2.63
C MET A 133 0.59 36.76 3.97
N ARG A 134 0.89 35.75 4.79
CA ARG A 134 1.56 35.89 6.09
C ARG A 134 0.83 36.82 7.05
N PHE A 135 -0.50 36.67 7.14
CA PHE A 135 -1.25 37.39 8.17
C PHE A 135 -0.75 37.01 9.56
N ASP A 136 -0.54 38.00 10.42
CA ASP A 136 0.09 37.83 11.74
C ASP A 136 -0.71 36.87 12.65
N ASP A 137 -2.02 36.79 12.45
CA ASP A 137 -2.96 35.97 13.23
C ASP A 137 -3.27 34.59 12.60
N VAL A 138 -2.63 34.23 11.47
CA VAL A 138 -2.98 33.00 10.74
C VAL A 138 -2.83 31.74 11.59
N GLY A 139 -1.85 31.70 12.50
CA GLY A 139 -1.68 30.59 13.44
C GLY A 139 -2.88 30.41 14.36
N ASP A 140 -3.49 31.51 14.82
CA ASP A 140 -4.70 31.47 15.66
C ASP A 140 -5.94 31.10 14.86
N VAL A 141 -6.05 31.57 13.62
CA VAL A 141 -7.12 31.18 12.69
C VAL A 141 -7.08 29.66 12.44
N LEU A 142 -5.91 29.10 12.15
CA LEU A 142 -5.74 27.65 11.94
C LEU A 142 -6.06 26.84 13.21
N ARG A 143 -5.69 27.31 14.40
CA ARG A 143 -6.07 26.67 15.67
C ARG A 143 -7.59 26.70 15.92
N LYS A 144 -8.25 27.82 15.59
CA LYS A 144 -9.72 27.91 15.63
C LYS A 144 -10.36 26.94 14.64
N GLU A 145 -9.78 26.79 13.45
CA GLU A 145 -10.26 25.83 12.44
C GLU A 145 -10.16 24.38 12.91
N LEU A 146 -9.05 24.02 13.57
CA LEU A 146 -8.89 22.70 14.18
C LEU A 146 -9.97 22.46 15.24
N SER A 147 -10.24 23.45 16.10
CA SER A 147 -11.31 23.39 17.11
C SER A 147 -12.70 23.24 16.49
N LEU A 148 -12.99 23.98 15.41
CA LEU A 148 -14.21 23.83 14.64
C LEU A 148 -14.39 22.39 14.13
N CYS A 149 -13.33 21.80 13.57
CA CYS A 149 -13.38 20.41 13.11
C CYS A 149 -13.69 19.44 14.27
N MET A 150 -13.07 19.61 15.45
CA MET A 150 -13.38 18.80 16.62
C MET A 150 -14.84 18.94 17.07
N MET A 151 -15.42 20.13 16.97
CA MET A 151 -16.85 20.34 17.22
C MET A 151 -17.73 19.63 16.19
N LEU A 152 -17.40 19.72 14.90
CA LEU A 152 -18.13 19.05 13.82
C LEU A 152 -18.08 17.51 13.95
N PHE A 153 -16.96 16.95 14.43
CA PHE A 153 -16.85 15.50 14.68
C PHE A 153 -17.73 15.01 15.84
N ARG A 154 -18.19 15.90 16.73
CA ARG A 154 -19.21 15.54 17.73
C ARG A 154 -20.57 15.28 17.09
N LEU A 155 -20.81 15.83 15.89
CA LEU A 155 -22.04 15.62 15.10
C LEU A 155 -21.88 14.44 14.13
N ASP A 156 -20.77 14.40 13.38
CA ASP A 156 -20.43 13.29 12.49
C ASP A 156 -18.92 13.01 12.54
N GLY A 157 -18.51 12.12 13.46
CA GLY A 157 -17.13 11.70 13.61
C GLY A 157 -16.57 10.92 12.41
N ARG A 158 -17.40 10.57 11.42
CA ARG A 158 -17.01 9.85 10.19
C ARG A 158 -16.97 10.77 8.96
N ASN A 159 -17.13 12.08 9.14
CA ASN A 159 -17.07 13.02 8.03
C ASN A 159 -15.64 13.10 7.45
N PHE A 160 -15.41 12.34 6.38
CA PHE A 160 -14.09 12.25 5.74
C PHE A 160 -13.61 13.58 5.16
N HIS A 161 -14.51 14.51 4.81
CA HIS A 161 -14.12 15.85 4.36
C HIS A 161 -13.48 16.65 5.50
N GLY A 162 -14.11 16.61 6.68
CA GLY A 162 -13.58 17.27 7.87
C GLY A 162 -12.23 16.67 8.29
N TRP A 163 -12.09 15.35 8.24
CA TRP A 163 -10.81 14.68 8.51
C TRP A 163 -9.72 15.02 7.48
N GLY A 164 -10.08 15.12 6.21
CA GLY A 164 -9.20 15.65 5.17
C GLY A 164 -8.79 17.10 5.43
N HIS A 165 -9.74 17.93 5.88
CA HIS A 165 -9.49 19.33 6.24
C HIS A 165 -8.53 19.47 7.43
N VAL A 166 -8.69 18.64 8.47
CA VAL A 166 -7.76 18.58 9.61
C VAL A 166 -6.34 18.28 9.15
N ASN A 167 -6.14 17.37 8.19
CA ASN A 167 -4.80 17.11 7.66
C ASN A 167 -4.19 18.35 6.99
N TYR A 168 -4.98 19.12 6.22
CA TYR A 168 -4.52 20.39 5.65
C TYR A 168 -4.16 21.43 6.72
N VAL A 169 -5.03 21.64 7.70
CA VAL A 169 -4.80 22.60 8.81
C VAL A 169 -3.56 22.20 9.61
N ARG A 170 -3.44 20.91 9.95
CA ARG A 170 -2.28 20.34 10.63
C ARG A 170 -0.99 20.62 9.87
N HIS A 171 -0.98 20.44 8.55
CA HIS A 171 0.20 20.73 7.73
C HIS A 171 0.64 22.19 7.83
N TYR A 172 -0.28 23.14 7.65
CA TYR A 172 0.05 24.57 7.75
C TYR A 172 0.53 24.94 9.16
N LEU A 173 -0.08 24.40 10.20
CA LEU A 173 0.39 24.61 11.57
C LEU A 173 1.82 24.08 11.76
N LYS A 174 2.16 22.89 11.26
CA LYS A 174 3.53 22.33 11.36
C LYS A 174 4.58 23.17 10.61
N LEU A 175 4.20 23.83 9.51
CA LEU A 175 5.09 24.76 8.82
C LEU A 175 5.37 26.03 9.65
N LEU A 176 4.44 26.46 10.50
CA LEU A 176 4.67 27.60 11.40
C LEU A 176 5.54 27.20 12.60
N GLU A 177 5.51 25.94 13.04
CA GLU A 177 6.36 25.44 14.13
C GLU A 177 7.85 25.49 13.80
N SER A 178 8.22 25.32 12.52
CA SER A 178 9.63 25.36 12.09
C SER A 178 10.23 26.76 12.06
N ASP A 179 9.42 27.82 12.15
CA ASP A 179 9.85 29.21 11.94
C ASP A 179 10.05 30.02 13.24
N ASP A 180 9.57 29.56 14.41
CA ASP A 180 9.66 30.32 15.68
C ASP A 180 10.36 29.53 16.80
N SER A 181 11.40 30.15 17.38
CA SER A 181 12.29 29.55 18.38
C SER A 181 12.08 30.12 19.79
N SER A 182 11.15 31.05 19.98
CA SER A 182 11.15 31.92 21.17
C SER A 182 10.12 31.56 22.26
N VAL A 183 9.06 30.83 21.95
CA VAL A 183 8.14 30.21 22.94
C VAL A 183 7.62 28.93 22.29
N GLN A 184 7.81 27.76 22.89
CA GLN A 184 7.41 26.49 22.26
C GLN A 184 5.93 26.20 22.55
N PRO A 185 4.97 26.51 21.64
CA PRO A 185 3.62 25.95 21.75
C PRO A 185 3.70 24.42 21.77
N VAL A 186 2.69 23.77 22.36
CA VAL A 186 2.59 22.31 22.32
C VAL A 186 2.66 21.85 20.86
N PRO A 187 3.57 20.92 20.50
CA PRO A 187 3.68 20.42 19.14
C PRO A 187 2.32 20.00 18.58
N VAL A 188 2.02 20.36 17.34
CA VAL A 188 0.73 20.19 16.68
C VAL A 188 0.31 18.73 16.68
N ASP A 189 1.26 17.81 16.50
CA ASP A 189 0.99 16.37 16.58
C ASP A 189 0.57 15.93 17.99
N LYS A 190 1.16 16.51 19.05
CA LYS A 190 0.75 16.24 20.43
C LYS A 190 -0.64 16.82 20.74
N LEU A 191 -0.94 18.02 20.22
CA LEU A 191 -2.28 18.61 20.32
C LEU A 191 -3.32 17.73 19.62
N CYS A 192 -3.06 17.32 18.38
CA CYS A 192 -3.94 16.44 17.62
C CYS A 192 -4.14 15.09 18.32
N TYR A 193 -3.07 14.52 18.89
CA TYR A 193 -3.14 13.28 19.66
C TYR A 193 -4.15 13.41 20.81
N ALA A 194 -4.05 14.49 21.60
CA ALA A 194 -4.97 14.74 22.71
C ALA A 194 -6.42 14.92 22.24
N GLU A 195 -6.66 15.70 21.18
CA GLU A 195 -8.01 15.91 20.65
C GLU A 195 -8.63 14.63 20.07
N PHE A 196 -7.85 13.82 19.35
CA PHE A 196 -8.34 12.56 18.78
C PHE A 196 -8.60 11.53 19.88
N SER A 197 -7.79 11.50 20.94
CA SER A 197 -8.05 10.66 22.12
C SER A 197 -9.36 11.01 22.81
N LYS A 198 -9.71 12.30 22.96
CA LYS A 198 -11.04 12.71 23.48
C LYS A 198 -12.19 12.20 22.61
N LEU A 199 -12.02 12.17 21.29
CA LEU A 199 -13.04 11.63 20.37
C LEU A 199 -13.20 10.12 20.52
N ILE A 200 -12.10 9.42 20.80
CA ILE A 200 -12.06 7.97 21.05
C ILE A 200 -12.67 7.62 22.41
N GLU A 201 -12.30 8.35 23.47
CA GLU A 201 -12.89 8.19 24.81
C GLU A 201 -14.42 8.37 24.78
N LYS A 202 -14.91 9.33 23.99
CA LYS A 202 -16.34 9.56 23.80
C LYS A 202 -17.02 8.46 22.97
N ASN A 203 -16.31 7.86 22.02
CA ASN A 203 -16.82 6.81 21.15
C ASN A 203 -15.67 5.90 20.68
N PHE A 204 -15.45 4.80 21.39
CA PHE A 204 -14.36 3.86 21.11
C PHE A 204 -14.50 3.18 19.73
N SER A 205 -15.69 3.21 19.12
CA SER A 205 -15.95 2.71 17.77
C SER A 205 -15.62 3.74 16.67
N ASN A 206 -15.03 4.89 17.01
CA ASN A 206 -14.70 5.93 16.04
C ASN A 206 -13.45 5.61 15.21
N TYR A 207 -13.64 4.82 14.15
CA TYR A 207 -12.57 4.39 13.24
C TYR A 207 -11.71 5.55 12.70
N SER A 208 -12.33 6.66 12.32
CA SER A 208 -11.60 7.80 11.77
C SER A 208 -10.65 8.41 12.81
N ALA A 209 -11.08 8.55 14.07
CA ALA A 209 -10.21 9.07 15.12
C ALA A 209 -9.00 8.14 15.38
N TRP A 210 -9.24 6.82 15.48
CA TRP A 210 -8.15 5.84 15.63
C TRP A 210 -7.18 5.86 14.46
N PHE A 211 -7.72 5.89 13.22
CA PHE A 211 -6.91 5.94 12.01
C PHE A 211 -6.04 7.20 11.98
N HIS A 212 -6.62 8.39 12.17
CA HIS A 212 -5.86 9.64 12.12
C HIS A 212 -4.88 9.79 13.28
N ARG A 213 -5.17 9.24 14.47
CA ARG A 213 -4.21 9.20 15.59
C ARG A 213 -3.02 8.31 15.25
N GLY A 214 -3.24 7.16 14.62
CA GLY A 214 -2.17 6.27 14.16
C GLY A 214 -1.30 6.81 13.00
N MET A 215 -1.72 7.92 12.38
CA MET A 215 -0.98 8.63 11.33
C MET A 215 -0.17 9.84 11.85
N LEU A 216 -0.19 10.09 13.17
CA LEU A 216 0.64 11.10 13.81
C LEU A 216 2.10 10.61 13.92
N SER A 217 3.00 11.54 14.28
CA SER A 217 4.42 11.22 14.51
C SER A 217 4.58 9.99 15.41
N GLU A 218 5.56 9.14 15.09
CA GLU A 218 5.87 7.88 15.77
C GLU A 218 6.26 8.08 17.25
N THR A 219 6.57 9.31 17.62
CA THR A 219 6.89 9.75 19.00
C THR A 219 5.66 10.16 19.81
N CYS A 220 4.46 10.15 19.21
CA CYS A 220 3.21 10.45 19.91
C CYS A 220 2.61 9.19 20.53
N GLY A 221 2.17 9.31 21.79
CA GLY A 221 1.58 8.23 22.56
C GLY A 221 2.58 7.16 23.01
N CYS A 222 2.11 6.23 23.82
CA CYS A 222 2.84 5.03 24.17
C CYS A 222 1.91 3.82 24.14
N ILE A 223 2.50 2.62 24.01
CA ILE A 223 1.71 1.39 23.93
C ILE A 223 0.86 1.15 25.18
N SER A 224 1.35 1.54 26.36
CA SER A 224 0.60 1.36 27.61
C SER A 224 -0.72 2.13 27.54
N ASP A 225 -0.66 3.43 27.22
CA ASP A 225 -1.84 4.29 27.12
C ASP A 225 -2.83 3.79 26.05
N ASP A 226 -2.33 3.28 24.93
CA ASP A 226 -3.16 2.72 23.86
C ASP A 226 -3.87 1.44 24.33
N LEU A 227 -3.15 0.53 24.99
CA LEU A 227 -3.72 -0.71 25.53
C LEU A 227 -4.69 -0.48 26.69
N ASP A 228 -4.44 0.53 27.52
CA ASP A 228 -5.33 0.91 28.64
C ASP A 228 -6.70 1.40 28.14
N ASN A 229 -6.74 2.02 26.96
CA ASN A 229 -7.98 2.41 26.29
C ASN A 229 -8.60 1.26 25.49
N LEU A 230 -7.78 0.50 24.77
CA LEU A 230 -8.23 -0.53 23.83
C LEU A 230 -8.76 -1.78 24.54
N THR A 231 -8.09 -2.22 25.60
CA THR A 231 -8.42 -3.47 26.30
C THR A 231 -9.83 -3.43 26.89
N PRO A 232 -10.23 -2.40 27.68
CA PRO A 232 -11.60 -2.32 28.20
C PRO A 232 -12.65 -2.18 27.10
N ALA A 233 -12.31 -1.50 25.99
CA ALA A 233 -13.21 -1.39 24.83
C ALA A 233 -13.46 -2.77 24.19
N ILE A 234 -12.42 -3.61 24.05
CA ILE A 234 -12.56 -4.98 23.52
C ILE A 234 -13.40 -5.85 24.48
N TYR A 235 -13.24 -5.70 25.79
CA TYR A 235 -14.12 -6.36 26.76
C TYR A 235 -15.59 -5.90 26.64
N THR A 236 -15.81 -4.64 26.27
CA THR A 236 -17.15 -4.05 26.14
C THR A 236 -17.84 -4.48 24.85
N ASP A 237 -17.14 -4.43 23.70
CA ASP A 237 -17.64 -4.89 22.41
C ASP A 237 -16.57 -5.67 21.62
N PRO A 238 -16.42 -6.97 21.87
CA PRO A 238 -15.42 -7.81 21.21
C PRO A 238 -15.72 -8.06 19.73
N ASN A 239 -16.87 -7.59 19.22
CA ASN A 239 -17.24 -7.70 17.81
C ASN A 239 -17.06 -6.38 17.04
N ASP A 240 -16.65 -5.30 17.71
CA ASP A 240 -16.35 -4.04 17.05
C ASP A 240 -15.08 -4.15 16.18
N GLN A 241 -15.29 -4.17 14.86
CA GLN A 241 -14.24 -4.22 13.86
C GLN A 241 -13.20 -3.09 14.01
N CYS A 242 -13.62 -1.90 14.46
CA CYS A 242 -12.75 -0.75 14.63
C CYS A 242 -11.62 -1.05 15.62
N LEU A 243 -11.97 -1.64 16.76
CA LEU A 243 -11.02 -1.98 17.81
C LEU A 243 -9.97 -2.97 17.30
N TRP A 244 -10.39 -3.99 16.55
CA TRP A 244 -9.49 -5.00 16.02
C TRP A 244 -8.57 -4.50 14.90
N HIS A 245 -9.01 -3.53 14.10
CA HIS A 245 -8.11 -2.84 13.16
C HIS A 245 -7.05 -2.02 13.89
N HIS A 246 -7.45 -1.32 14.96
CA HIS A 246 -6.49 -0.58 15.77
C HIS A 246 -5.54 -1.52 16.53
N PHE A 247 -6.04 -2.62 17.09
CA PHE A 247 -5.25 -3.69 17.71
C PHE A 247 -4.19 -4.25 16.75
N ASP A 248 -4.59 -4.55 15.51
CA ASP A 248 -3.66 -5.02 14.47
C ASP A 248 -2.58 -3.99 14.14
N TRP A 249 -2.97 -2.71 14.00
CA TRP A 249 -2.04 -1.63 13.77
C TRP A 249 -1.07 -1.45 14.95
N LEU A 250 -1.59 -1.40 16.18
CA LEU A 250 -0.82 -1.14 17.39
C LEU A 250 0.26 -2.21 17.60
N LEU A 251 -0.09 -3.49 17.45
CA LEU A 251 0.85 -4.57 17.71
C LEU A 251 1.80 -4.89 16.55
N TYR A 252 1.38 -4.69 15.31
CA TYR A 252 2.11 -5.20 14.15
C TYR A 252 2.58 -4.12 13.16
N ARG A 253 2.19 -2.85 13.34
CA ARG A 253 2.53 -1.77 12.39
C ARG A 253 3.09 -0.52 13.06
N ARG A 254 2.60 -0.15 14.25
CA ARG A 254 3.11 1.00 15.01
C ARG A 254 4.60 0.82 15.24
N ASN A 255 5.38 1.78 14.75
CA ASN A 255 6.84 1.81 14.90
C ASN A 255 7.57 0.55 14.40
N ALA A 256 6.97 -0.20 13.48
CA ALA A 256 7.59 -1.33 12.80
C ALA A 256 8.22 -0.88 11.49
N LEU A 257 9.36 -1.48 11.11
CA LEU A 257 10.03 -1.20 9.85
C LEU A 257 9.24 -1.85 8.70
N ARG A 258 8.63 -1.01 7.85
CA ARG A 258 7.75 -1.48 6.77
C ARG A 258 8.47 -2.23 5.66
N TYR A 259 9.67 -1.79 5.28
CA TYR A 259 10.46 -2.37 4.20
C TYR A 259 11.78 -2.89 4.73
N TYR A 260 12.08 -4.16 4.48
CA TYR A 260 13.32 -4.80 4.89
C TYR A 260 13.68 -5.99 3.99
N LEU A 261 14.94 -6.38 4.00
CA LEU A 261 15.41 -7.56 3.30
C LEU A 261 14.94 -8.81 4.02
N VAL A 262 14.38 -9.75 3.26
CA VAL A 262 14.07 -11.10 3.73
C VAL A 262 15.16 -12.10 3.36
N ARG A 263 15.91 -11.85 2.29
CA ARG A 263 17.06 -12.68 1.88
C ARG A 263 18.00 -11.95 0.92
N CYS A 264 19.25 -12.40 0.86
CA CYS A 264 20.25 -11.96 -0.13
C CYS A 264 21.03 -13.17 -0.66
N HIS A 265 21.27 -13.19 -1.97
CA HIS A 265 22.05 -14.24 -2.64
C HIS A 265 23.04 -13.65 -3.63
N TYR A 266 24.20 -14.28 -3.75
CA TYR A 266 25.17 -14.01 -4.81
C TYR A 266 25.10 -15.10 -5.87
N PHE A 267 24.96 -14.76 -7.15
CA PHE A 267 24.90 -15.70 -8.27
C PHE A 267 26.16 -15.57 -9.11
N GLU A 268 27.10 -16.50 -8.93
CA GLU A 268 28.38 -16.54 -9.65
C GLU A 268 28.21 -16.55 -11.16
N GLU A 269 27.25 -17.31 -11.71
CA GLU A 269 27.08 -17.45 -13.17
C GLU A 269 26.68 -16.14 -13.85
N SER A 270 26.02 -15.27 -13.09
CA SER A 270 25.59 -13.94 -13.54
C SER A 270 26.42 -12.81 -12.94
N ASN A 271 27.40 -13.14 -12.09
CA ASN A 271 28.21 -12.20 -11.32
C ASN A 271 27.35 -11.12 -10.66
N SER A 272 26.27 -11.52 -9.97
CA SER A 272 25.27 -10.59 -9.46
C SER A 272 24.77 -10.90 -8.06
N PHE A 273 24.49 -9.86 -7.29
CA PHE A 273 23.76 -9.96 -6.02
C PHE A 273 22.27 -9.79 -6.27
N VAL A 274 21.43 -10.57 -5.61
CA VAL A 274 19.97 -10.43 -5.64
C VAL A 274 19.45 -10.23 -4.22
N PHE A 275 18.72 -9.13 -4.05
CA PHE A 275 18.16 -8.67 -2.78
C PHE A 275 16.65 -8.86 -2.81
N PHE A 276 16.12 -9.66 -1.89
CA PHE A 276 14.70 -9.94 -1.76
C PHE A 276 14.11 -9.15 -0.60
N PHE A 277 13.01 -8.46 -0.85
CA PHE A 277 12.31 -7.62 0.13
C PHE A 277 11.04 -8.31 0.63
N ASN A 278 10.56 -7.89 1.80
CA ASN A 278 9.29 -8.36 2.35
C ASN A 278 8.07 -7.87 1.53
N GLU A 279 8.18 -6.68 0.92
CA GLU A 279 7.19 -6.06 0.04
C GLU A 279 7.83 -5.58 -1.27
N CYS A 280 7.00 -5.19 -2.24
CA CYS A 280 7.52 -4.51 -3.43
C CYS A 280 8.12 -3.16 -3.05
N VAL A 281 9.33 -2.88 -3.55
CA VAL A 281 10.04 -1.62 -3.30
C VAL A 281 10.45 -0.93 -4.59
N SER A 282 10.35 0.40 -4.60
CA SER A 282 10.98 1.26 -5.61
C SER A 282 12.38 1.61 -5.14
N LEU A 283 13.40 1.01 -5.76
CA LEU A 283 14.81 1.26 -5.42
C LEU A 283 15.35 2.44 -6.23
N SER A 284 15.96 3.43 -5.57
CA SER A 284 16.75 4.46 -6.26
C SER A 284 18.06 3.82 -6.75
N THR A 285 18.14 3.57 -8.05
CA THR A 285 19.29 2.91 -8.68
C THR A 285 20.54 3.79 -8.72
N THR A 286 20.38 5.11 -8.60
CA THR A 286 21.48 6.09 -8.58
C THR A 286 22.08 6.25 -7.19
N ASP A 287 21.23 6.18 -6.15
CA ASP A 287 21.64 6.43 -4.77
C ASP A 287 21.97 5.13 -4.01
N SER A 288 21.53 3.97 -4.52
CA SER A 288 21.85 2.66 -3.94
C SER A 288 23.22 2.17 -4.42
N PHE A 289 24.02 1.62 -3.51
CA PHE A 289 25.35 1.08 -3.83
C PHE A 289 25.76 -0.05 -2.89
N ILE A 290 26.80 -0.78 -3.29
CA ILE A 290 27.39 -1.84 -2.47
C ILE A 290 28.86 -1.48 -2.22
N THR A 291 29.30 -1.57 -0.96
CA THR A 291 30.70 -1.49 -0.59
C THR A 291 31.23 -2.85 -0.16
N VAL A 292 32.53 -3.03 -0.31
CA VAL A 292 33.27 -4.20 0.15
C VAL A 292 34.37 -3.75 1.09
N THR A 293 34.50 -4.49 2.18
CA THR A 293 35.62 -4.34 3.12
C THR A 293 36.50 -5.57 3.00
N SER A 294 37.74 -5.37 2.57
CA SER A 294 38.73 -6.44 2.49
C SER A 294 39.23 -6.85 3.88
N PRO A 295 39.89 -8.02 4.02
CA PRO A 295 40.45 -8.48 5.30
C PRO A 295 41.46 -7.49 5.90
N ASP A 296 42.14 -6.73 5.04
CA ASP A 296 43.11 -5.70 5.42
C ASP A 296 42.44 -4.38 5.86
N GLY A 297 41.10 -4.32 5.90
CA GLY A 297 40.32 -3.14 6.29
C GLY A 297 40.10 -2.11 5.18
N ASN A 298 40.49 -2.41 3.92
CA ASN A 298 40.25 -1.48 2.81
C ASN A 298 38.78 -1.52 2.38
N HIS A 299 38.16 -0.35 2.33
CA HIS A 299 36.79 -0.17 1.86
C HIS A 299 36.76 0.31 0.41
N SER A 300 36.03 -0.39 -0.47
CA SER A 300 35.85 0.02 -1.86
C SER A 300 34.39 -0.12 -2.30
N LYS A 301 33.93 0.75 -3.20
CA LYS A 301 32.59 0.65 -3.81
C LYS A 301 32.66 -0.29 -5.02
N LEU A 302 31.71 -1.21 -5.13
CA LEU A 302 31.61 -2.10 -6.27
C LEU A 302 31.07 -1.36 -7.49
N ASP A 303 31.66 -1.67 -8.65
CA ASP A 303 31.18 -1.18 -9.94
C ASP A 303 30.21 -2.19 -10.57
N GLY A 304 29.01 -1.71 -10.88
CA GLY A 304 27.90 -2.52 -11.33
C GLY A 304 26.66 -1.69 -11.61
N PHE A 305 25.57 -2.36 -11.95
CA PHE A 305 24.30 -1.72 -12.24
C PHE A 305 23.12 -2.46 -11.59
N TRP A 306 22.12 -1.69 -11.19
CA TRP A 306 20.88 -2.20 -10.63
C TRP A 306 19.88 -2.54 -11.72
N SER A 307 19.13 -3.63 -11.54
CA SER A 307 18.00 -3.99 -12.40
C SER A 307 16.91 -4.70 -11.57
N PRO A 308 15.63 -4.50 -11.90
CA PRO A 308 14.54 -5.22 -11.23
C PRO A 308 14.54 -6.70 -11.63
N VAL A 309 14.31 -7.60 -10.68
CA VAL A 309 14.03 -9.02 -10.97
C VAL A 309 12.52 -9.16 -11.17
N SER A 310 12.04 -8.69 -12.32
CA SER A 310 10.60 -8.57 -12.55
C SER A 310 9.92 -9.93 -12.66
N SER A 311 8.81 -10.12 -11.95
CA SER A 311 7.97 -11.32 -12.04
C SER A 311 7.07 -11.34 -13.29
N SER A 312 6.89 -10.20 -13.98
CA SER A 312 6.07 -10.10 -15.19
C SER A 312 6.64 -9.07 -16.21
N PRO A 313 6.87 -9.43 -17.49
CA PRO A 313 7.28 -8.50 -18.53
C PRO A 313 6.35 -7.29 -18.65
N ARG A 314 6.92 -6.10 -18.49
CA ARG A 314 6.23 -4.83 -18.75
C ARG A 314 5.82 -4.78 -20.22
N LYS A 315 4.54 -4.54 -20.50
CA LYS A 315 4.10 -4.14 -21.85
C LYS A 315 4.91 -2.91 -22.27
N ASN A 316 5.39 -2.86 -23.52
CA ASN A 316 6.25 -1.79 -24.05
C ASN A 316 5.76 -0.35 -23.80
N ARG A 317 4.45 -0.12 -23.58
CA ARG A 317 3.89 1.20 -23.23
C ARG A 317 4.17 1.65 -21.78
N LEU A 318 4.62 0.75 -20.90
CA LEU A 318 4.88 0.97 -19.48
C LEU A 318 6.37 0.79 -19.13
N SER A 319 7.24 0.59 -20.11
CA SER A 319 8.68 0.34 -19.89
C SER A 319 9.41 1.52 -19.25
N THR A 320 8.89 2.74 -19.40
CA THR A 320 9.44 3.97 -18.83
C THR A 320 9.00 4.24 -17.39
N ILE A 321 8.04 3.48 -16.85
CA ILE A 321 7.53 3.66 -15.50
C ILE A 321 8.34 2.76 -14.56
N SER A 322 8.98 3.34 -13.54
CA SER A 322 9.57 2.57 -12.44
C SER A 322 8.43 1.94 -11.62
N VAL A 323 8.37 0.61 -11.58
CA VAL A 323 7.38 -0.15 -10.82
C VAL A 323 8.08 -0.76 -9.61
N PRO A 324 7.47 -0.71 -8.40
CA PRO A 324 7.97 -1.42 -7.24
C PRO A 324 8.08 -2.92 -7.48
N GLU A 325 9.16 -3.56 -7.04
CA GLU A 325 9.43 -4.99 -7.25
C GLU A 325 9.85 -5.67 -5.95
N TYR A 326 9.53 -6.96 -5.79
CA TYR A 326 9.90 -7.74 -4.61
C TYR A 326 11.41 -8.05 -4.54
N ALA A 327 12.12 -7.98 -5.66
CA ALA A 327 13.54 -8.27 -5.71
C ALA A 327 14.30 -7.40 -6.72
N TRP A 328 15.53 -7.05 -6.34
CA TRP A 328 16.44 -6.23 -7.13
C TRP A 328 17.78 -6.91 -7.29
N ARG A 329 18.36 -6.84 -8.50
CA ARG A 329 19.65 -7.41 -8.86
C ARG A 329 20.68 -6.32 -9.04
N PHE A 330 21.87 -6.49 -8.45
CA PHE A 330 23.06 -5.71 -8.75
C PHE A 330 24.06 -6.57 -9.52
N THR A 331 24.24 -6.28 -10.80
CA THR A 331 25.18 -7.02 -11.67
C THR A 331 26.52 -6.32 -11.69
N LEU A 332 27.57 -7.03 -11.30
CA LEU A 332 28.93 -6.51 -11.26
C LEU A 332 29.53 -6.45 -12.67
N LYS A 333 30.30 -5.39 -12.95
CA LYS A 333 31.01 -5.28 -14.25
C LYS A 333 32.22 -6.21 -14.35
N ALA A 334 32.83 -6.54 -13.22
CA ALA A 334 33.95 -7.47 -13.13
C ALA A 334 33.67 -8.51 -12.03
N PRO A 335 34.15 -9.76 -12.17
CA PRO A 335 34.02 -10.77 -11.13
C PRO A 335 34.60 -10.27 -9.81
N LEU A 336 33.89 -10.53 -8.71
CA LEU A 336 34.43 -10.24 -7.39
C LEU A 336 35.56 -11.22 -7.08
N SER A 337 36.76 -10.73 -6.76
CA SER A 337 37.82 -11.57 -6.18
C SER A 337 37.50 -11.78 -4.70
N VAL A 338 37.08 -12.99 -4.32
CA VAL A 338 36.50 -13.27 -3.00
C VAL A 338 37.47 -14.06 -2.10
N ASN A 339 37.62 -13.61 -0.85
CA ASN A 339 38.07 -14.43 0.27
C ASN A 339 36.96 -14.48 1.34
N GLU A 340 36.87 -15.54 2.15
CA GLU A 340 35.80 -15.72 3.18
C GLU A 340 35.74 -14.58 4.21
N SER A 341 36.84 -13.88 4.45
CA SER A 341 36.92 -12.74 5.37
C SER A 341 36.42 -11.41 4.78
N THR A 342 35.84 -11.43 3.58
CA THR A 342 35.33 -10.24 2.89
C THR A 342 33.92 -9.88 3.38
N CYS A 343 33.71 -8.63 3.80
CA CYS A 343 32.40 -8.13 4.21
C CYS A 343 31.78 -7.27 3.11
N ILE A 344 30.52 -7.55 2.77
CA ILE A 344 29.70 -6.81 1.81
C ILE A 344 28.73 -5.92 2.57
N SER A 345 28.69 -4.62 2.28
CA SER A 345 27.75 -3.70 2.90
C SER A 345 26.91 -2.99 1.84
N PRO A 346 25.69 -3.49 1.56
CA PRO A 346 24.76 -2.81 0.68
C PRO A 346 24.10 -1.63 1.40
N SER A 347 24.10 -0.46 0.75
CA SER A 347 23.33 0.72 1.11
C SER A 347 22.20 0.89 0.11
N LEU A 348 20.97 0.53 0.53
CA LEU A 348 19.78 0.44 -0.31
C LEU A 348 18.86 1.63 -0.04
N MET A 349 18.52 2.38 -1.08
CA MET A 349 17.70 3.59 -1.00
C MET A 349 16.33 3.31 -1.58
N ILE A 350 15.32 3.26 -0.72
CA ILE A 350 13.95 2.88 -1.07
C ILE A 350 13.06 4.12 -1.04
N GLU A 351 12.33 4.35 -2.12
CA GLU A 351 11.28 5.36 -2.15
C GLU A 351 10.05 4.86 -1.37
N THR A 352 9.57 5.65 -0.41
CA THR A 352 8.43 5.25 0.43
C THR A 352 7.12 5.90 -0.04
N ASP A 353 6.00 5.25 0.31
CA ASP A 353 4.65 5.75 0.02
C ASP A 353 4.25 6.97 0.87
N GLU A 354 5.12 7.45 1.77
CA GLU A 354 4.92 8.72 2.47
C GLU A 354 4.79 9.89 1.47
N ARG A 355 5.26 9.68 0.24
CA ARG A 355 4.91 10.49 -0.94
C ARG A 355 3.42 10.71 -1.17
N ILE A 356 2.48 9.91 -0.66
CA ILE A 356 1.03 10.15 -0.83
C ILE A 356 0.59 11.33 0.04
N VAL A 357 1.11 11.39 1.26
CA VAL A 357 0.88 12.49 2.19
C VAL A 357 1.48 13.77 1.60
N ASP A 358 2.68 13.69 0.99
CA ASP A 358 3.29 14.83 0.32
C ASP A 358 2.79 15.11 -1.10
N SER A 359 2.24 14.15 -1.85
CA SER A 359 1.59 14.39 -3.15
C SER A 359 0.38 15.29 -2.94
N PHE A 360 -0.38 15.00 -1.88
CA PHE A 360 -1.46 15.83 -1.39
C PHE A 360 -0.97 17.23 -1.00
N TYR A 361 0.15 17.36 -0.26
CA TYR A 361 0.70 18.67 0.12
C TYR A 361 1.47 19.40 -1.01
N ALA A 362 2.08 18.69 -1.95
CA ALA A 362 2.84 19.23 -3.07
C ALA A 362 1.89 19.81 -4.12
N HIS A 363 0.75 19.17 -4.39
CA HIS A 363 -0.32 19.77 -5.20
C HIS A 363 -0.82 21.10 -4.59
N LEU A 364 -0.82 21.26 -3.26
CA LEU A 364 -1.10 22.55 -2.62
C LEU A 364 0.03 23.57 -2.80
N ARG A 365 1.29 23.13 -2.81
CA ARG A 365 2.45 24.00 -3.11
C ARG A 365 2.46 24.50 -4.57
N HIS A 366 1.70 23.84 -5.46
CA HIS A 366 1.51 24.23 -6.87
C HIS A 366 0.26 25.09 -7.11
N MET A 367 -0.60 25.30 -6.11
CA MET A 367 -1.52 26.45 -6.13
C MET A 367 -0.68 27.74 -6.25
N PRO A 368 -1.14 28.77 -6.97
CA PRO A 368 -0.26 29.85 -7.42
C PRO A 368 0.54 30.46 -6.26
N LYS A 369 1.85 30.18 -6.24
CA LYS A 369 2.83 30.92 -5.46
C LYS A 369 2.89 32.32 -6.08
N CYS A 370 2.17 33.29 -5.52
CA CYS A 370 2.44 34.69 -5.85
C CYS A 370 3.84 35.05 -5.33
N HIS A 371 4.65 35.56 -6.25
CA HIS A 371 6.09 35.61 -6.21
C HIS A 371 6.68 36.39 -5.01
N ARG A 372 7.69 35.81 -4.36
CA ARG A 372 8.81 36.57 -3.78
C ARG A 372 10.07 36.23 -4.57
N ALA A 373 10.66 37.23 -5.20
CA ALA A 373 11.88 37.10 -6.01
C ALA A 373 13.14 36.73 -5.20
N SER A 374 13.06 36.62 -3.86
CA SER A 374 14.22 36.41 -2.99
C SER A 374 14.46 34.97 -2.52
N ASP A 375 13.50 34.05 -2.69
CA ASP A 375 13.63 32.66 -2.23
C ASP A 375 13.57 31.63 -3.37
N ILE A 376 13.88 32.05 -4.60
CA ILE A 376 14.14 31.13 -5.71
C ILE A 376 15.56 30.55 -5.50
N ARG A 377 15.68 29.59 -4.59
CA ARG A 377 16.59 28.47 -4.84
C ARG A 377 15.73 27.38 -5.44
N ASP A 378 16.16 26.86 -6.58
CA ASP A 378 15.58 25.71 -7.26
C ASP A 378 15.10 24.64 -6.27
N VAL A 379 13.79 24.60 -6.03
CA VAL A 379 13.11 23.40 -5.52
C VAL A 379 12.20 22.95 -6.66
N GLN A 380 12.81 22.63 -7.81
CA GLN A 380 12.06 22.08 -8.94
C GLN A 380 11.54 20.67 -8.66
N ASN A 381 11.94 20.01 -7.56
CA ASN A 381 11.29 18.81 -7.03
C ASN A 381 11.44 18.80 -5.49
N PRO A 382 10.37 18.59 -4.70
CA PRO A 382 10.56 18.26 -3.29
C PRO A 382 11.40 16.98 -3.19
N PRO A 383 12.35 16.88 -2.24
CA PRO A 383 13.16 15.69 -2.11
C PRO A 383 12.25 14.48 -1.87
N PRO A 384 12.52 13.35 -2.52
CA PRO A 384 11.73 12.14 -2.30
C PRO A 384 11.82 11.70 -0.84
N CYS A 385 10.71 11.21 -0.26
CA CYS A 385 10.80 10.49 1.01
C CYS A 385 11.54 9.17 0.74
N LEU A 386 12.76 9.07 1.28
CA LEU A 386 13.65 7.94 1.11
C LEU A 386 13.90 7.26 2.44
N LEU A 387 13.85 5.94 2.42
CA LEU A 387 14.34 5.06 3.49
C LEU A 387 15.68 4.48 3.03
N CYS A 388 16.74 4.80 3.75
CA CYS A 388 18.05 4.21 3.59
C CYS A 388 18.17 2.99 4.51
N LEU A 389 18.50 1.82 3.96
CA LEU A 389 18.81 0.60 4.70
C LEU A 389 20.25 0.20 4.41
N ARG A 390 21.10 0.13 5.45
CA ARG A 390 22.48 -0.33 5.34
C ARG A 390 22.65 -1.63 6.12
N TYR A 391 22.99 -2.68 5.40
CA TYR A 391 23.26 -3.99 5.98
C TYR A 391 24.76 -4.24 6.03
N LYS A 392 25.20 -5.16 6.88
CA LYS A 392 26.47 -5.86 6.72
C LYS A 392 26.16 -7.32 6.43
N LEU A 393 26.80 -7.86 5.41
CA LEU A 393 26.63 -9.22 4.94
C LEU A 393 28.01 -9.85 4.85
N HIS A 394 28.14 -11.08 5.35
CA HIS A 394 29.40 -11.81 5.29
C HIS A 394 29.37 -12.78 4.11
N LEU A 395 30.44 -12.77 3.30
CA LEU A 395 30.65 -13.82 2.31
C LEU A 395 31.00 -15.11 3.04
N SER A 396 30.32 -16.20 2.67
CA SER A 396 30.64 -17.55 3.13
C SER A 396 30.90 -18.42 1.89
N GLU A 397 31.46 -19.63 2.06
CA GLU A 397 31.50 -20.61 0.96
C GLU A 397 30.09 -20.92 0.41
N SER A 398 29.04 -20.62 1.18
CA SER A 398 27.67 -20.71 0.73
C SER A 398 27.29 -19.52 -0.16
N VAL A 399 26.55 -19.81 -1.22
CA VAL A 399 25.93 -18.86 -2.15
C VAL A 399 24.89 -17.95 -1.46
N GLU A 400 24.52 -18.29 -0.22
CA GLU A 400 23.65 -17.48 0.62
C GLU A 400 24.46 -16.47 1.44
N LEU A 401 23.96 -15.23 1.50
CA LEU A 401 24.55 -14.17 2.30
C LEU A 401 23.61 -13.91 3.49
N PRO A 402 23.92 -14.45 4.69
CA PRO A 402 23.11 -14.23 5.86
C PRO A 402 22.94 -12.73 6.12
N ILE A 403 21.70 -12.32 6.38
CA ILE A 403 21.39 -10.94 6.74
C ILE A 403 21.71 -10.76 8.22
N ASP A 404 22.73 -9.97 8.53
CA ASP A 404 22.98 -9.52 9.89
C ASP A 404 22.00 -8.39 10.23
N LEU A 405 20.92 -8.76 10.91
CA LEU A 405 19.88 -7.83 11.35
C LEU A 405 20.34 -6.98 12.54
N ASP A 406 21.34 -7.44 13.31
CA ASP A 406 21.85 -6.72 14.48
C ASP A 406 22.72 -5.53 14.06
N SER A 407 23.36 -5.60 12.89
CA SER A 407 24.13 -4.49 12.31
C SER A 407 23.36 -3.63 11.29
N LEU A 408 22.06 -3.86 11.12
CA LEU A 408 21.22 -3.05 10.22
C LEU A 408 21.11 -1.61 10.73
N GLU A 409 21.60 -0.65 9.94
CA GLU A 409 21.33 0.77 10.13
C GLU A 409 20.21 1.21 9.19
N PHE A 410 19.28 2.02 9.69
CA PHE A 410 18.19 2.53 8.87
C PHE A 410 17.86 3.98 9.22
N MET A 411 17.69 4.80 8.17
CA MET A 411 17.48 6.25 8.29
C MET A 411 16.44 6.70 7.28
N ARG A 412 15.71 7.78 7.57
CA ARG A 412 14.86 8.45 6.57
C ARG A 412 15.44 9.79 6.14
N SER A 413 15.08 10.24 4.95
CA SER A 413 15.31 11.62 4.54
C SER A 413 14.64 12.59 5.52
N ASN A 414 15.35 13.64 5.94
CA ASN A 414 14.77 14.63 6.85
C ASN A 414 13.67 15.44 6.13
N MET A 415 12.43 15.24 6.57
CA MET A 415 11.24 15.83 5.95
C MET A 415 11.03 17.30 6.33
N VAL A 416 11.59 17.77 7.45
CA VAL A 416 11.44 19.15 7.93
C VAL A 416 12.42 20.06 7.21
N SER A 417 13.71 19.71 7.21
CA SER A 417 14.76 20.51 6.58
C SER A 417 14.84 20.29 5.07
N CYS A 418 14.18 19.24 4.55
CA CYS A 418 14.35 18.75 3.19
C CYS A 418 15.82 18.42 2.83
N ARG A 419 16.69 18.21 3.84
CA ARG A 419 18.14 17.97 3.70
C ARG A 419 18.68 17.07 4.80
N GLY A 420 19.51 16.10 4.41
CA GLY A 420 20.17 15.19 5.34
C GLY A 420 19.29 14.01 5.76
N TRP A 421 19.77 13.28 6.76
CA TRP A 421 19.22 12.01 7.22
C TRP A 421 18.79 12.11 8.69
N GLU A 422 17.67 11.47 9.00
CA GLU A 422 17.18 11.26 10.36
C GLU A 422 17.36 9.79 10.72
N ASP A 423 18.06 9.52 11.82
CA ASP A 423 18.21 8.18 12.38
C ASP A 423 16.89 7.75 13.04
N LEU A 424 16.41 6.58 12.65
CA LEU A 424 15.15 6.02 13.11
C LEU A 424 15.33 5.00 14.25
N SER A 425 16.56 4.67 14.63
CA SER A 425 16.88 3.68 15.69
C SER A 425 16.32 4.07 17.07
N GLY A 426 16.12 5.37 17.29
CA GLY A 426 15.46 5.89 18.48
C GLY A 426 13.98 5.50 18.58
N VAL A 427 13.33 5.21 17.45
CA VAL A 427 11.88 5.16 17.33
C VAL A 427 11.37 3.81 16.82
N LEU A 428 12.00 3.26 15.78
CA LEU A 428 11.68 1.95 15.23
C LEU A 428 12.63 0.88 15.78
N ARG A 429 12.27 -0.38 15.55
CA ARG A 429 13.11 -1.54 15.86
C ARG A 429 13.48 -2.28 14.58
N ALA A 430 14.72 -2.74 14.51
CA ALA A 430 15.16 -3.62 13.43
C ALA A 430 14.31 -4.91 13.41
N PRO A 431 14.03 -5.47 12.21
CA PRO A 431 13.39 -6.78 12.10
C PRO A 431 14.17 -7.86 12.84
N VAL A 432 13.49 -8.94 13.24
CA VAL A 432 14.09 -10.08 13.95
C VAL A 432 13.65 -11.39 13.30
N PHE A 433 14.45 -12.44 13.48
CA PHE A 433 14.01 -13.79 13.15
C PHE A 433 12.93 -14.26 14.13
N LEU A 434 11.88 -14.90 13.60
CA LEU A 434 10.91 -15.61 14.41
C LEU A 434 11.60 -16.78 15.13
N PRO A 435 11.31 -17.01 16.43
CA PRO A 435 11.88 -18.13 17.16
C PRO A 435 11.65 -19.45 16.44
N GLY A 436 12.72 -20.22 16.20
CA GLY A 436 12.65 -21.54 15.56
C GLY A 436 12.31 -21.54 14.06
N SER A 437 12.42 -20.40 13.37
CA SER A 437 12.13 -20.27 11.94
C SER A 437 13.15 -19.38 11.22
N SER A 438 13.28 -19.52 9.90
CA SER A 438 14.06 -18.64 9.02
C SER A 438 13.33 -17.34 8.66
N ARG A 439 12.12 -17.13 9.20
CA ARG A 439 11.25 -16.01 8.86
C ARG A 439 11.65 -14.75 9.59
N ILE A 440 11.78 -13.65 8.85
CA ILE A 440 12.04 -12.32 9.41
C ILE A 440 10.73 -11.55 9.57
N VAL A 441 10.50 -11.02 10.77
CA VAL A 441 9.35 -10.17 11.11
C VAL A 441 9.81 -8.85 11.69
N SER A 442 9.08 -7.77 11.39
CA SER A 442 9.26 -6.49 12.08
C SER A 442 8.06 -6.22 12.98
N LEU A 443 8.35 -5.92 14.24
CA LEU A 443 7.38 -5.49 15.24
C LEU A 443 7.79 -4.11 15.77
N GLY A 444 6.83 -3.39 16.34
CA GLY A 444 7.10 -2.10 16.97
C GLY A 444 8.16 -2.23 18.07
N LYS A 445 8.94 -1.16 18.28
CA LYS A 445 10.00 -1.13 19.31
C LYS A 445 9.50 -1.48 20.71
N ASP A 446 8.29 -1.03 21.02
CA ASP A 446 7.66 -1.26 22.32
C ASP A 446 6.95 -2.62 22.42
N ILE A 447 6.89 -3.41 21.33
CA ILE A 447 6.23 -4.73 21.30
C ILE A 447 7.19 -5.80 21.77
N THR A 448 6.93 -6.33 22.96
CA THR A 448 7.70 -7.41 23.58
C THR A 448 6.89 -8.72 23.61
N PRO A 449 7.56 -9.89 23.73
CA PRO A 449 6.85 -11.16 23.96
C PRO A 449 5.90 -11.11 25.16
N ALA A 450 6.29 -10.42 26.25
CA ALA A 450 5.46 -10.27 27.43
C ALA A 450 4.15 -9.52 27.15
N ILE A 451 4.19 -8.46 26.33
CA ILE A 451 2.97 -7.75 25.90
C ILE A 451 2.09 -8.66 25.05
N LEU A 452 2.68 -9.41 24.11
CA LEU A 452 1.93 -10.36 23.29
C LEU A 452 1.27 -11.46 24.13
N GLU A 453 1.96 -11.99 25.13
CA GLU A 453 1.42 -12.98 26.08
C GLU A 453 0.27 -12.40 26.92
N GLN A 454 0.41 -11.18 27.42
CA GLN A 454 -0.66 -10.48 28.14
C GLN A 454 -1.91 -10.29 27.26
N GLN A 455 -1.73 -9.90 25.99
CA GLN A 455 -2.84 -9.76 25.06
C GLN A 455 -3.47 -11.11 24.71
N LEU A 456 -2.66 -12.17 24.62
CA LEU A 456 -3.15 -13.53 24.41
C LEU A 456 -4.02 -14.01 25.59
N GLU A 457 -3.60 -13.75 26.83
CA GLU A 457 -4.35 -14.09 28.04
C GLU A 457 -5.72 -13.38 28.09
N MET A 458 -5.76 -12.09 27.73
CA MET A 458 -7.02 -11.35 27.58
C MET A 458 -7.96 -12.03 26.58
N ILE A 459 -7.43 -12.40 25.40
CA ILE A 459 -8.22 -13.03 24.34
C ILE A 459 -8.73 -14.41 24.78
N ASP A 460 -7.86 -15.22 25.40
CA ASP A 460 -8.21 -16.55 25.88
C ASP A 460 -9.26 -16.47 27.02
N THR A 461 -9.20 -15.46 27.87
CA THR A 461 -10.23 -15.18 28.88
C THR A 461 -11.59 -14.91 28.24
N LEU A 462 -11.66 -13.99 27.26
CA LEU A 462 -12.90 -13.67 26.56
C LEU A 462 -13.48 -14.88 25.81
N LEU A 463 -12.64 -15.67 25.15
CA LEU A 463 -13.06 -16.91 24.49
C LEU A 463 -13.55 -17.95 25.52
N GLY A 464 -12.89 -18.07 26.67
CA GLY A 464 -13.28 -18.95 27.77
C GLY A 464 -14.63 -18.60 28.40
N MET A 465 -15.03 -17.33 28.34
CA MET A 465 -16.37 -16.86 28.73
C MET A 465 -17.48 -17.23 27.71
N GLY A 466 -17.12 -17.86 26.58
CA GLY A 466 -18.07 -18.21 25.52
C GLY A 466 -18.35 -17.08 24.54
N THR A 467 -17.49 -16.05 24.48
CA THR A 467 -17.65 -14.92 23.55
C THR A 467 -17.47 -15.37 22.11
N GLU A 468 -18.54 -15.29 21.31
CA GLU A 468 -18.47 -15.57 19.87
C GLU A 468 -17.99 -14.34 19.11
N SER A 469 -16.68 -14.25 18.89
CA SER A 469 -16.07 -13.24 18.00
C SER A 469 -15.02 -13.87 17.11
N LYS A 470 -15.16 -13.68 15.81
CA LYS A 470 -14.14 -14.10 14.84
C LYS A 470 -12.82 -13.37 15.04
N TYR A 471 -12.87 -12.14 15.54
CA TYR A 471 -11.68 -11.31 15.72
C TYR A 471 -10.80 -11.83 16.85
N LEU A 472 -11.42 -12.33 17.94
CA LEU A 472 -10.70 -13.00 19.01
C LEU A 472 -9.90 -14.21 18.48
N HIS A 473 -10.54 -15.08 17.70
CA HIS A 473 -9.86 -16.23 17.11
C HIS A 473 -8.72 -15.83 16.17
N LEU A 474 -8.95 -14.84 15.29
CA LEU A 474 -7.93 -14.34 14.37
C LEU A 474 -6.74 -13.69 15.10
N ALA A 475 -7.02 -12.89 16.13
CA ALA A 475 -6.00 -12.24 16.95
C ALA A 475 -5.19 -13.26 17.75
N ARG A 476 -5.86 -14.24 18.38
CA ARG A 476 -5.23 -15.37 19.08
C ARG A 476 -4.25 -16.08 18.17
N HIS A 477 -4.73 -16.51 17.00
CA HIS A 477 -3.92 -17.22 16.01
C HIS A 477 -2.70 -16.40 15.59
N LYS A 478 -2.90 -15.11 15.28
CA LYS A 478 -1.81 -14.23 14.87
C LYS A 478 -0.77 -14.03 15.97
N ILE A 479 -1.17 -13.85 17.23
CA ILE A 479 -0.24 -13.69 18.36
C ILE A 479 0.59 -14.96 18.57
N ARG A 480 -0.07 -16.13 18.59
CA ARG A 480 0.61 -17.43 18.74
C ARG A 480 1.71 -17.63 17.70
N ARG A 481 1.46 -17.24 16.44
CA ARG A 481 2.47 -17.30 15.37
C ARG A 481 3.68 -16.40 15.64
N HIS A 482 3.49 -15.20 16.19
CA HIS A 482 4.60 -14.30 16.49
C HIS A 482 5.39 -14.73 17.73
N LEU A 483 4.75 -15.44 18.65
CA LEU A 483 5.40 -16.07 19.80
C LEU A 483 6.10 -17.39 19.46
N GLY A 484 6.00 -17.87 18.21
CA GLY A 484 6.54 -19.18 17.81
C GLY A 484 5.84 -20.37 18.48
N GLN A 485 4.60 -20.18 18.95
CA GLN A 485 3.78 -21.23 19.55
C GLN A 485 3.20 -22.18 18.49
N PRO A 486 2.78 -23.40 18.86
CA PRO A 486 2.14 -24.33 17.94
C PRO A 486 0.95 -23.71 17.20
N SER A 487 0.82 -24.03 15.91
CA SER A 487 -0.26 -23.50 15.07
C SER A 487 -1.63 -24.00 15.54
N ASP A 488 -2.58 -23.08 15.70
CA ASP A 488 -3.99 -23.36 15.96
C ASP A 488 -4.89 -22.99 14.76
N ALA A 489 -4.31 -22.93 13.54
CA ALA A 489 -4.99 -22.48 12.34
C ALA A 489 -6.29 -23.26 12.07
N ASP A 490 -6.26 -24.60 12.11
CA ASP A 490 -7.44 -25.44 11.84
C ASP A 490 -8.60 -25.11 12.79
N GLU A 491 -8.33 -24.95 14.09
CA GLU A 491 -9.33 -24.56 15.07
C GLU A 491 -9.82 -23.14 14.82
N CYS A 492 -8.90 -22.18 14.67
CA CYS A 492 -9.19 -20.78 14.41
C CYS A 492 -10.13 -20.60 13.21
N TYR A 493 -9.72 -21.07 12.02
CA TYR A 493 -10.52 -20.84 10.81
C TYR A 493 -11.81 -21.66 10.79
N LYS A 494 -11.88 -22.81 11.47
CA LYS A 494 -13.15 -23.51 11.68
C LYS A 494 -14.15 -22.63 12.44
N HIS A 495 -13.73 -21.99 13.53
CA HIS A 495 -14.61 -21.07 14.27
C HIS A 495 -14.94 -19.81 13.45
N VAL A 496 -13.96 -19.21 12.80
CA VAL A 496 -14.15 -17.99 12.00
C VAL A 496 -15.10 -18.23 10.83
N MET A 497 -15.00 -19.35 10.10
CA MET A 497 -15.93 -19.69 9.02
C MET A 497 -17.35 -19.95 9.51
N ARG A 498 -17.51 -20.52 10.71
CA ARG A 498 -18.82 -20.71 11.34
C ARG A 498 -19.49 -19.36 11.65
N ILE A 499 -18.71 -18.40 12.16
CA ILE A 499 -19.20 -17.06 12.53
C ILE A 499 -19.42 -16.18 11.28
N ASP A 500 -18.55 -16.29 10.28
CA ASP A 500 -18.49 -15.43 9.09
C ASP A 500 -18.66 -16.21 7.79
N GLY A 501 -19.79 -16.92 7.67
CA GLY A 501 -20.08 -17.82 6.56
C GLY A 501 -20.05 -17.15 5.17
N ILE A 502 -20.36 -15.84 5.09
CA ILE A 502 -20.30 -15.06 3.84
C ILE A 502 -18.88 -15.06 3.25
N ARG A 503 -17.85 -15.06 4.12
CA ARG A 503 -16.43 -15.08 3.74
C ARG A 503 -15.77 -16.44 3.97
N ALA A 504 -16.53 -17.52 4.12
CA ALA A 504 -15.98 -18.84 4.39
C ALA A 504 -14.89 -19.26 3.39
N ARG A 505 -15.07 -18.92 2.11
CA ARG A 505 -14.06 -19.16 1.07
C ARG A 505 -12.74 -18.42 1.32
N LEU A 506 -12.80 -17.15 1.71
CA LEU A 506 -11.61 -16.35 2.05
C LEU A 506 -10.86 -16.99 3.22
N HIS A 507 -11.58 -17.37 4.28
CA HIS A 507 -11.00 -17.98 5.47
C HIS A 507 -10.42 -19.38 5.20
N SER A 508 -11.06 -20.15 4.31
CA SER A 508 -10.50 -21.41 3.81
C SER A 508 -9.19 -21.18 3.05
N ASP A 509 -9.12 -20.16 2.21
CA ASP A 509 -7.88 -19.81 1.51
C ASP A 509 -6.78 -19.39 2.51
N MET A 510 -7.12 -18.64 3.57
CA MET A 510 -6.16 -18.28 4.63
C MET A 510 -5.66 -19.49 5.42
N LEU A 511 -6.53 -20.44 5.78
CA LEU A 511 -6.14 -21.71 6.40
C LEU A 511 -5.15 -22.49 5.51
N LEU A 512 -5.41 -22.54 4.21
CA LEU A 512 -4.50 -23.20 3.25
C LEU A 512 -3.13 -22.52 3.23
N LEU A 513 -3.07 -21.19 3.29
CA LEU A 513 -1.80 -20.47 3.36
C LEU A 513 -1.00 -20.79 4.64
N ASP A 514 -1.67 -20.93 5.78
CA ASP A 514 -1.02 -21.32 7.03
C ASP A 514 -0.48 -22.77 6.97
N LYS A 515 -1.21 -23.67 6.30
CA LYS A 515 -0.75 -25.04 6.04
C LYS A 515 0.45 -25.08 5.10
N VAL A 516 0.44 -24.29 4.02
CA VAL A 516 1.58 -24.18 3.11
C VAL A 516 2.80 -23.68 3.85
N GLN A 517 2.67 -22.60 4.64
CA GLN A 517 3.79 -22.06 5.40
C GLN A 517 4.33 -23.09 6.39
N SER A 518 3.45 -23.83 7.08
CA SER A 518 3.87 -24.90 7.99
C SER A 518 4.63 -26.03 7.27
N ALA A 519 4.19 -26.42 6.07
CA ALA A 519 4.87 -27.42 5.26
C ALA A 519 6.25 -26.96 4.77
N LEU A 520 6.36 -25.69 4.35
CA LEU A 520 7.61 -25.08 3.93
C LEU A 520 8.60 -24.90 5.10
N ASP A 521 8.11 -24.42 6.25
CA ASP A 521 8.88 -24.29 7.48
C ASP A 521 9.39 -25.67 7.95
N ALA A 522 8.55 -26.72 7.90
CA ALA A 522 8.94 -28.09 8.25
C ALA A 522 10.00 -28.66 7.30
N SER A 523 9.86 -28.42 5.98
CA SER A 523 10.88 -28.81 4.99
C SER A 523 12.22 -28.12 5.26
N ALA A 524 12.18 -26.82 5.51
CA ALA A 524 13.38 -26.03 5.80
C ALA A 524 14.05 -26.48 7.12
N ALA A 525 13.27 -26.75 8.16
CA ALA A 525 13.77 -27.27 9.44
C ALA A 525 14.42 -28.67 9.30
N ALA A 526 13.96 -29.47 8.34
CA ALA A 526 14.59 -30.76 7.99
C ALA A 526 15.84 -30.61 7.11
N GLY A 527 16.25 -29.38 6.76
CA GLY A 527 17.37 -29.12 5.85
C GLY A 527 17.08 -29.46 4.38
N SER A 528 15.81 -29.69 4.02
CA SER A 528 15.40 -30.03 2.66
C SER A 528 15.26 -28.76 1.81
N THR A 529 15.89 -28.77 0.63
CA THR A 529 15.68 -27.77 -0.45
C THR A 529 14.51 -28.13 -1.35
N SER A 530 13.75 -29.18 -1.03
CA SER A 530 12.62 -29.67 -1.80
C SER A 530 11.33 -29.58 -0.99
N ALA A 531 10.30 -28.94 -1.53
CA ALA A 531 9.00 -28.82 -0.89
C ALA A 531 7.90 -29.50 -1.71
N ASN A 532 7.04 -30.27 -1.04
CA ASN A 532 5.86 -30.88 -1.65
C ASN A 532 4.58 -30.20 -1.16
N LEU A 533 3.88 -29.53 -2.08
CA LEU A 533 2.59 -28.88 -1.85
C LEU A 533 1.49 -29.48 -2.76
N SER A 534 1.69 -30.72 -3.23
CA SER A 534 0.74 -31.42 -4.10
C SER A 534 -0.57 -31.69 -3.38
N GLY A 535 -1.69 -31.59 -4.10
CA GLY A 535 -2.99 -32.02 -3.58
C GLY A 535 -3.57 -31.16 -2.44
N MET A 536 -2.96 -30.01 -2.14
CA MET A 536 -3.40 -29.15 -1.03
C MET A 536 -4.66 -28.33 -1.34
N GLY A 537 -5.11 -28.30 -2.60
CA GLY A 537 -6.28 -27.52 -3.04
C GLY A 537 -5.99 -26.04 -3.27
N LEU A 538 -4.74 -25.67 -3.55
CA LEU A 538 -4.28 -24.30 -3.71
C LEU A 538 -4.92 -23.62 -4.92
N ARG A 539 -5.49 -22.43 -4.72
CA ARG A 539 -6.02 -21.57 -5.79
C ARG A 539 -5.07 -20.42 -6.14
N ARG A 540 -4.26 -20.02 -5.18
CA ARG A 540 -3.25 -18.96 -5.25
C ARG A 540 -2.20 -19.25 -4.19
N LEU A 541 -0.95 -18.85 -4.42
CA LEU A 541 0.14 -19.02 -3.47
C LEU A 541 0.95 -17.72 -3.45
N PRO A 542 0.71 -16.76 -2.55
CA PRO A 542 1.33 -15.44 -2.61
C PRO A 542 2.83 -15.50 -2.32
N TYR A 543 3.59 -14.55 -2.90
CA TYR A 543 5.03 -14.36 -2.65
C TYR A 543 5.41 -14.43 -1.16
N ARG A 544 4.64 -13.80 -0.26
CA ARG A 544 4.93 -13.80 1.18
C ARG A 544 4.99 -15.19 1.82
N ALA A 545 4.31 -16.19 1.25
CA ALA A 545 4.40 -17.57 1.73
C ALA A 545 5.71 -18.24 1.28
N LEU A 546 6.24 -17.85 0.12
CA LEU A 546 7.46 -18.41 -0.47
C LEU A 546 8.73 -17.60 -0.13
N SER A 547 8.60 -16.32 0.21
CA SER A 547 9.73 -15.42 0.45
C SER A 547 10.72 -15.88 1.53
N PRO A 548 10.30 -16.58 2.60
CA PRO A 548 11.24 -17.16 3.54
C PRO A 548 11.96 -18.41 3.01
N HIS A 549 11.59 -18.94 1.84
CA HIS A 549 12.07 -20.21 1.28
C HIS A 549 12.60 -20.04 -0.16
N MET A 550 13.24 -18.91 -0.45
CA MET A 550 13.82 -18.61 -1.78
C MET A 550 15.01 -19.52 -2.16
N THR A 551 15.46 -20.38 -1.25
CA THR A 551 16.51 -21.39 -1.49
C THR A 551 16.00 -22.70 -2.06
N LEU A 552 14.68 -22.87 -2.24
CA LEU A 552 14.11 -24.09 -2.80
C LEU A 552 14.70 -24.42 -4.17
N GLU A 553 15.06 -25.68 -4.34
CA GLU A 553 15.60 -26.29 -5.55
C GLU A 553 14.58 -27.23 -6.22
N SER A 554 13.60 -27.72 -5.46
CA SER A 554 12.47 -28.49 -5.96
C SER A 554 11.17 -28.02 -5.34
N LEU A 555 10.11 -27.90 -6.16
CA LEU A 555 8.78 -27.53 -5.70
C LEU A 555 7.72 -28.31 -6.45
N ASP A 556 6.95 -29.12 -5.73
CA ASP A 556 5.80 -29.83 -6.29
C ASP A 556 4.51 -29.05 -6.00
N LEU A 557 3.87 -28.53 -7.05
CA LEU A 557 2.58 -27.84 -7.00
C LEU A 557 1.47 -28.66 -7.69
N SER A 558 1.70 -29.95 -7.95
CA SER A 558 0.78 -30.78 -8.71
C SER A 558 -0.60 -30.94 -8.02
N ASN A 559 -1.62 -31.31 -8.78
CA ASN A 559 -2.95 -31.65 -8.26
C ASN A 559 -3.60 -30.54 -7.40
N ASN A 560 -3.44 -29.28 -7.84
CA ASN A 560 -4.03 -28.11 -7.18
C ASN A 560 -5.08 -27.44 -8.09
N SER A 561 -5.58 -26.28 -7.67
CA SER A 561 -6.56 -25.47 -8.43
C SER A 561 -5.94 -24.17 -8.94
N LEU A 562 -4.64 -24.17 -9.25
CA LEU A 562 -3.95 -23.00 -9.78
C LEU A 562 -4.40 -22.74 -11.23
N CYS A 563 -4.42 -21.48 -11.64
CA CYS A 563 -4.77 -21.05 -12.99
C CYS A 563 -3.75 -20.04 -13.54
N ASP A 564 -3.85 -19.68 -14.82
CA ASP A 564 -2.90 -18.76 -15.46
C ASP A 564 -2.75 -17.43 -14.69
N GLY A 565 -3.85 -16.91 -14.14
CA GLY A 565 -3.84 -15.66 -13.36
C GLY A 565 -3.09 -15.82 -12.03
N SER A 566 -3.17 -17.00 -11.41
CA SER A 566 -2.44 -17.27 -10.18
C SER A 566 -0.93 -17.34 -10.39
N LEU A 567 -0.43 -17.85 -11.51
CA LEU A 567 1.02 -18.04 -11.75
C LEU A 567 1.84 -16.75 -11.62
N LEU A 568 1.28 -15.63 -12.08
CA LEU A 568 1.93 -14.32 -11.99
C LEU A 568 1.97 -13.78 -10.55
N ASP A 569 0.97 -14.13 -9.74
CA ASP A 569 0.89 -13.71 -8.34
C ASP A 569 1.75 -14.56 -7.40
N ILE A 570 2.26 -15.70 -7.87
CA ILE A 570 2.96 -16.64 -6.99
C ILE A 570 4.37 -16.17 -6.64
N GLY A 571 4.97 -15.32 -7.47
CA GLY A 571 6.38 -15.00 -7.34
C GLY A 571 7.28 -16.21 -7.68
N LEU A 572 6.77 -17.19 -8.43
CA LEU A 572 7.57 -18.34 -8.90
C LEU A 572 8.85 -17.90 -9.59
N GLY A 573 8.78 -16.86 -10.44
CA GLY A 573 9.95 -16.28 -11.12
C GLY A 573 10.99 -15.65 -10.19
N LEU A 574 10.77 -15.63 -8.87
CA LEU A 574 11.74 -15.18 -7.86
C LEU A 574 12.45 -16.36 -7.16
N LEU A 575 11.98 -17.60 -7.33
CA LEU A 575 12.65 -18.81 -6.85
C LEU A 575 13.85 -19.16 -7.75
N LEU A 576 14.82 -18.26 -7.87
CA LEU A 576 15.91 -18.32 -8.85
C LEU A 576 16.81 -19.58 -8.75
N ARG A 577 16.72 -20.32 -7.63
CA ARG A 577 17.43 -21.59 -7.40
C ARG A 577 16.66 -22.84 -7.82
N LEU A 578 15.42 -22.69 -8.27
CA LEU A 578 14.56 -23.81 -8.58
C LEU A 578 15.08 -24.59 -9.79
N HIS A 579 15.39 -25.86 -9.58
CA HIS A 579 15.80 -26.81 -10.61
C HIS A 579 14.62 -27.65 -11.11
N THR A 580 13.65 -27.95 -10.26
CA THR A 580 12.52 -28.81 -10.62
C THR A 580 11.21 -28.21 -10.13
N ILE A 581 10.21 -28.22 -11.00
CA ILE A 581 8.85 -27.82 -10.66
C ILE A 581 7.87 -28.79 -11.30
N SER A 582 6.89 -29.27 -10.53
CA SER A 582 5.72 -29.96 -11.08
C SER A 582 4.51 -29.05 -11.01
N LEU A 583 3.85 -28.87 -12.15
CA LEU A 583 2.67 -28.05 -12.34
C LEU A 583 1.47 -28.90 -12.80
N SER A 584 1.60 -30.23 -12.77
CA SER A 584 0.59 -31.15 -13.29
C SER A 584 -0.74 -31.08 -12.52
N GLY A 585 -1.84 -31.50 -13.16
CA GLY A 585 -3.16 -31.55 -12.51
C GLY A 585 -3.68 -30.18 -12.03
N ASN A 586 -3.33 -29.10 -12.74
CA ASN A 586 -3.79 -27.73 -12.46
C ASN A 586 -4.61 -27.13 -13.62
N GLY A 587 -5.24 -25.98 -13.40
CA GLY A 587 -6.12 -25.29 -14.35
C GLY A 587 -5.43 -24.34 -15.33
N PHE A 588 -4.19 -24.62 -15.76
CA PHE A 588 -3.46 -23.78 -16.72
C PHE A 588 -4.00 -23.93 -18.14
N LYS A 589 -4.21 -22.81 -18.83
CA LYS A 589 -4.80 -22.77 -20.18
C LYS A 589 -3.88 -22.11 -21.21
N ARG A 590 -2.95 -21.25 -20.77
CA ARG A 590 -2.14 -20.41 -21.66
C ARG A 590 -0.65 -20.68 -21.48
N LEU A 591 -0.02 -21.22 -22.52
CA LEU A 591 1.42 -21.47 -22.55
C LEU A 591 2.24 -20.19 -22.32
N SER A 592 1.83 -19.07 -22.91
CA SER A 592 2.52 -17.79 -22.75
C SER A 592 2.58 -17.36 -21.29
N SER A 593 1.47 -17.47 -20.54
CA SER A 593 1.43 -17.14 -19.11
C SER A 593 2.29 -18.08 -18.26
N THR A 594 2.34 -19.38 -18.60
CA THR A 594 3.21 -20.35 -17.92
C THR A 594 4.68 -20.06 -18.17
N LEU A 595 5.09 -19.84 -19.42
CA LEU A 595 6.47 -19.50 -19.76
C LEU A 595 6.89 -18.14 -19.19
N GLU A 596 5.97 -17.18 -19.15
CA GLU A 596 6.17 -15.87 -18.54
C GLU A 596 6.50 -15.97 -17.05
N ALA A 597 5.74 -16.77 -16.30
CA ALA A 597 5.96 -16.98 -14.87
C ALA A 597 7.29 -17.68 -14.54
N LEU A 598 7.83 -18.46 -15.49
CA LEU A 598 9.07 -19.22 -15.33
C LEU A 598 10.29 -18.54 -15.98
N ARG A 599 10.11 -17.37 -16.62
CA ARG A 599 11.13 -16.73 -17.48
C ARG A 599 12.48 -16.51 -16.80
N ASN A 600 12.47 -16.18 -15.51
CA ASN A 600 13.69 -15.87 -14.76
C ASN A 600 14.37 -17.11 -14.15
N LEU A 601 13.76 -18.29 -14.26
CA LEU A 601 14.24 -19.52 -13.64
C LEU A 601 15.27 -20.21 -14.53
N THR A 602 16.44 -19.59 -14.65
CA THR A 602 17.50 -20.03 -15.57
C THR A 602 18.11 -21.39 -15.23
N ARG A 603 17.94 -21.87 -14.01
CA ARG A 603 18.44 -23.17 -13.52
C ARG A 603 17.46 -24.32 -13.65
N LEU A 604 16.23 -24.04 -14.10
CA LEU A 604 15.20 -25.06 -14.18
C LEU A 604 15.63 -26.14 -15.19
N LYS A 605 15.53 -27.41 -14.77
CA LYS A 605 15.81 -28.57 -15.62
C LYS A 605 14.99 -28.44 -16.90
N ARG A 606 15.50 -29.02 -17.99
CA ARG A 606 14.87 -28.84 -19.31
C ARG A 606 13.42 -29.28 -19.32
N GLU A 607 13.01 -30.18 -18.43
CA GLU A 607 11.67 -30.76 -18.33
C GLU A 607 10.82 -30.10 -17.24
N ILE A 608 9.69 -29.53 -17.64
CA ILE A 608 8.63 -29.07 -16.74
C ILE A 608 7.42 -29.96 -16.94
N ASP A 609 6.98 -30.61 -15.86
CA ASP A 609 5.76 -31.40 -15.86
C ASP A 609 4.53 -30.50 -15.83
N ILE A 610 3.77 -30.49 -16.93
CA ILE A 610 2.48 -29.79 -17.09
C ILE A 610 1.35 -30.78 -17.40
N SER A 611 1.55 -32.07 -17.07
CA SER A 611 0.61 -33.14 -17.34
C SER A 611 -0.76 -32.84 -16.75
N ASP A 612 -1.83 -33.36 -17.35
CA ASP A 612 -3.20 -33.20 -16.83
C ASP A 612 -3.64 -31.74 -16.62
N THR A 613 -3.12 -30.83 -17.45
CA THR A 613 -3.60 -29.43 -17.53
C THR A 613 -4.44 -29.21 -18.80
N PRO A 614 -5.41 -28.27 -18.81
CA PRO A 614 -6.12 -27.90 -20.04
C PRO A 614 -5.18 -27.48 -21.19
N LEU A 615 -4.04 -26.87 -20.84
CA LEU A 615 -2.98 -26.51 -21.78
C LEU A 615 -2.37 -27.76 -22.45
N ALA A 616 -2.06 -28.81 -21.68
CA ALA A 616 -1.55 -30.06 -22.22
C ALA A 616 -2.50 -30.70 -23.24
N SER A 617 -3.80 -30.73 -22.94
CA SER A 617 -4.82 -31.24 -23.86
C SER A 617 -4.93 -30.39 -25.14
N PHE A 618 -4.92 -29.06 -25.01
CA PHE A 618 -4.95 -28.16 -26.17
C PHE A 618 -3.76 -28.38 -27.11
N LEU A 619 -2.56 -28.53 -26.53
CA LEU A 619 -1.34 -28.76 -27.31
C LEU A 619 -1.33 -30.14 -27.99
N LEU A 620 -1.90 -31.16 -27.35
CA LEU A 620 -2.06 -32.49 -27.94
C LEU A 620 -3.02 -32.44 -29.14
N GLU A 621 -4.20 -31.81 -28.98
CA GLU A 621 -5.15 -31.64 -30.08
C GLU A 621 -4.57 -30.84 -31.26
N ASP A 622 -3.77 -29.81 -30.98
CA ASP A 622 -3.10 -29.03 -32.02
C ASP A 622 -2.05 -29.88 -32.75
N SER A 623 -1.30 -30.73 -32.04
CA SER A 623 -0.36 -31.67 -32.67
C SER A 623 -1.03 -32.73 -33.53
N ASP A 624 -2.17 -33.29 -33.09
CA ASP A 624 -2.94 -34.28 -33.83
C ASP A 624 -3.52 -33.69 -35.12
N LYS A 625 -3.99 -32.43 -35.08
CA LYS A 625 -4.52 -31.71 -36.27
C LYS A 625 -3.46 -31.43 -37.33
N HIS A 626 -2.19 -31.32 -36.93
CA HIS A 626 -1.07 -31.05 -37.83
C HIS A 626 -0.31 -32.33 -38.24
N GLY A 627 -0.83 -33.53 -37.91
CA GLY A 627 -0.31 -34.81 -38.39
C GLY A 627 0.95 -35.31 -37.68
N ALA A 628 1.11 -34.98 -36.40
CA ALA A 628 2.24 -35.45 -35.60
C ALA A 628 2.05 -36.92 -35.17
N THR A 629 2.98 -37.80 -35.51
CA THR A 629 3.06 -39.15 -34.91
C THR A 629 3.77 -39.10 -33.56
N ALA A 630 3.33 -39.95 -32.61
CA ALA A 630 3.98 -40.12 -31.31
C ALA A 630 5.51 -40.28 -31.45
N GLY A 631 6.26 -39.41 -30.78
CA GLY A 631 7.74 -39.41 -30.81
C GLY A 631 8.40 -38.32 -31.68
N VAL A 632 7.66 -37.43 -32.33
CA VAL A 632 8.24 -36.32 -33.13
C VAL A 632 8.15 -34.99 -32.36
N SER A 633 9.30 -34.35 -32.09
CA SER A 633 9.35 -33.01 -31.51
C SER A 633 8.91 -31.96 -32.52
N HIS A 634 7.81 -31.25 -32.23
CA HIS A 634 7.43 -30.08 -33.02
C HIS A 634 7.94 -28.79 -32.38
N LYS A 635 8.69 -28.03 -33.18
CA LYS A 635 8.97 -26.61 -32.94
C LYS A 635 7.69 -25.83 -33.22
N CYS A 636 6.94 -25.47 -32.18
CA CYS A 636 5.86 -24.50 -32.35
C CYS A 636 6.50 -23.13 -32.68
N PRO A 637 6.12 -22.44 -33.76
CA PRO A 637 6.80 -21.23 -34.24
C PRO A 637 6.65 -20.01 -33.31
N ILE A 638 5.88 -20.13 -32.22
CA ILE A 638 5.71 -19.13 -31.16
C ILE A 638 6.67 -19.40 -29.99
N LEU A 639 7.35 -20.55 -29.95
CA LEU A 639 8.23 -20.96 -28.86
C LEU A 639 9.65 -20.44 -29.09
N ASP A 640 10.07 -19.50 -28.24
CA ASP A 640 11.47 -19.11 -28.00
C ASP A 640 12.29 -20.30 -27.42
N GLY A 641 12.41 -21.39 -28.18
CA GLY A 641 13.30 -22.51 -27.88
C GLY A 641 12.77 -23.57 -26.92
N PHE A 642 11.47 -23.85 -26.86
CA PHE A 642 10.91 -25.02 -26.15
C PHE A 642 10.31 -26.06 -27.14
N GLU A 643 10.48 -27.35 -26.84
CA GLU A 643 9.91 -28.53 -27.50
C GLU A 643 8.97 -29.24 -26.52
N ILE A 644 7.81 -29.71 -26.96
CA ILE A 644 6.83 -30.37 -26.09
C ILE A 644 6.89 -31.87 -26.36
N HIS A 645 7.05 -32.67 -25.31
CA HIS A 645 7.02 -34.13 -25.40
C HIS A 645 5.78 -34.67 -24.72
N PHE A 646 5.02 -35.44 -25.49
CA PHE A 646 3.93 -36.28 -24.96
C PHE A 646 4.48 -37.70 -24.80
N GLU A 647 4.25 -38.29 -23.64
CA GLU A 647 4.54 -39.72 -23.43
C GLU A 647 3.26 -40.52 -23.67
N ASP A 648 3.37 -41.59 -24.45
CA ASP A 648 2.25 -42.45 -24.81
C ASP A 648 1.89 -43.33 -23.59
N PRO A 649 0.63 -43.35 -23.11
CA PRO A 649 0.24 -44.19 -21.96
C PRO A 649 0.32 -45.71 -22.23
N GLY A 650 0.93 -46.14 -23.34
CA GLY A 650 0.94 -47.51 -23.85
C GLY A 650 2.30 -48.21 -23.96
N SER A 651 3.41 -47.67 -23.44
CA SER A 651 4.71 -48.37 -23.51
C SER A 651 5.08 -49.13 -22.23
N ALA A 652 4.12 -49.84 -21.64
CA ALA A 652 4.42 -51.02 -20.85
C ALA A 652 4.14 -52.23 -21.74
N THR A 653 5.20 -52.94 -22.12
CA THR A 653 5.15 -54.17 -22.90
C THR A 653 4.09 -55.12 -22.37
N SER A 654 2.97 -55.27 -23.08
CA SER A 654 2.17 -56.50 -23.04
C SER A 654 1.41 -56.66 -24.35
N HIS A 655 1.76 -57.72 -25.07
CA HIS A 655 0.93 -58.25 -26.15
C HIS A 655 -0.37 -58.79 -25.54
N ASN A 656 -1.51 -58.13 -25.77
CA ASN A 656 -2.77 -58.73 -26.27
C ASN A 656 -4.02 -57.86 -26.03
N ALA A 657 -4.91 -57.92 -27.03
CA ALA A 657 -6.38 -57.75 -26.98
C ALA A 657 -7.00 -56.33 -26.93
N GLN A 658 -7.46 -55.92 -28.13
CA GLN A 658 -8.77 -55.36 -28.51
C GLN A 658 -9.61 -54.51 -27.53
N SER A 659 -9.82 -53.26 -27.97
CA SER A 659 -11.05 -52.44 -27.96
C SER A 659 -12.02 -52.55 -26.76
N SER A 660 -12.01 -51.54 -25.89
CA SER A 660 -13.24 -50.92 -25.35
C SER A 660 -12.92 -49.61 -24.62
N GLY A 661 -13.70 -48.55 -24.88
CA GLY A 661 -13.81 -47.32 -24.08
C GLY A 661 -12.57 -46.43 -23.98
N ARG A 662 -12.52 -45.33 -24.74
CA ARG A 662 -11.67 -44.17 -24.38
C ARG A 662 -12.21 -43.57 -23.08
N SER A 663 -11.77 -44.06 -21.92
CA SER A 663 -11.71 -43.22 -20.72
C SER A 663 -10.80 -42.04 -21.06
N ALA A 664 -11.12 -40.82 -20.61
CA ALA A 664 -10.20 -39.70 -20.68
C ALA A 664 -8.91 -40.11 -19.95
N GLY A 665 -7.90 -40.54 -20.71
CA GLY A 665 -6.60 -40.93 -20.18
C GLY A 665 -5.87 -39.71 -19.65
N SER A 666 -5.06 -39.90 -18.62
CA SER A 666 -4.12 -38.87 -18.16
C SER A 666 -3.23 -38.46 -19.34
N VAL A 667 -3.11 -37.15 -19.55
CA VAL A 667 -2.30 -36.57 -20.62
C VAL A 667 -0.93 -36.27 -20.03
N THR A 668 0.04 -37.15 -20.29
CA THR A 668 1.44 -36.92 -19.91
C THR A 668 2.04 -35.89 -20.86
N ALA A 669 2.41 -34.73 -20.34
CA ALA A 669 2.97 -33.63 -21.13
C ALA A 669 4.12 -32.96 -20.39
N VAL A 670 5.30 -32.97 -21.02
CA VAL A 670 6.51 -32.35 -20.50
C VAL A 670 6.99 -31.27 -21.47
N LEU A 671 7.10 -30.04 -20.97
CA LEU A 671 7.78 -28.97 -21.71
C LEU A 671 9.29 -29.19 -21.61
N ARG A 672 9.96 -29.45 -22.74
CA ARG A 672 11.42 -29.49 -22.87
C ARG A 672 11.97 -28.19 -23.45
N ARG A 673 13.17 -27.75 -23.09
CA ARG A 673 13.89 -26.68 -23.82
C ARG A 673 14.76 -27.27 -24.94
N ALA A 674 14.70 -26.71 -26.15
CA ALA A 674 15.43 -27.17 -27.32
C ALA A 674 16.96 -27.12 -27.09
N TYR A 675 17.70 -28.11 -27.61
CA TYR A 675 19.15 -28.22 -27.43
C TYR A 675 19.91 -26.99 -27.98
N GLY A 676 20.88 -26.48 -27.21
CA GLY A 676 21.91 -25.56 -27.71
C GLY A 676 21.65 -24.06 -27.58
N ARG A 677 20.62 -23.62 -26.83
CA ARG A 677 20.43 -22.20 -26.50
C ARG A 677 20.65 -21.94 -25.00
N PRO A 678 21.63 -21.10 -24.59
CA PRO A 678 21.66 -20.56 -23.22
C PRO A 678 20.48 -19.62 -22.99
N TYR A 679 20.14 -19.39 -21.72
CA TYR A 679 19.05 -18.52 -21.29
C TYR A 679 19.14 -17.10 -21.87
#